data_AF-K9QPV7-F1
#
_entry.id   AF-K9QPV7-F1
#
_cell.length_a   1.000
_cell.length_b   1.000
_cell.length_c   1.000
_cell.angle_alpha   90.00
_cell.angle_beta   90.00
_cell.angle_gamma   90.00
#
_symmetry.space_group_name_H-M   'P 1'
#
loop_
_entity.id
_entity.type
_entity.pdbx_description
1 polymer ?
#
loop_
_entity_poly.entity_id
_entity_poly.type
_entity_poly.pdbx_seq_one_letter_code
_entity_poly.pdbx_strand_id
1 'polypeptide(L)'
;MSLCINPRCSNPQNPDNVLFCQACGSELLLEGCYRVVSLLGGGGFGKTFAVYDTRTHTTKVLKVLINNHPKAIELFQREAEVLALLNHPGIPQVEAHGYFVYFPRNSPEPLHCLVMEKIEGLDLAAYLKQRESRPIDQKLACQWLKEVVIILQQVHQQGLFHRDIKPSNIMLRADGRLALIDFGTARSITGTYIAKQAVGQVTGVISAGYTPSEQINGQAVQQSDFFALGRTFIYLLTGKEPTDTAIYDCYKDELNWRNQTNILPQFADLLDQMMARLPSQRPQNTQLILQRLAEIETQLQPPATLLPPEPKKWSRRRLVKVFGFGGVGLVGAIALSKFIPDWTLVVSQVGDGDYQTITEAIENAQSGMRILVRPGVYKESLVLDKALTIVGDGATADIIIESTDSNCLLCKTDQAEVRGLTLRGRAGEKNQQYFTVDIPQGKILLANCQITSDSLSSIAIHGSTSDPVIQNCQIRDGKQSGIYVYENGRGTIEDCELVNNSTTAITVDTGANPLIRRCKLHSDKEGGILFRNQGLGTVEDCEIFNNNLSGIEIRDDSNPLIQRCQIHNNKEGDGILIHQKGRGTIEDCDIFSNGFSGVEIRDGGNAVVRRCRITKNKYNGVYVHKNGAGTVEDCDLTGNLQNAIFVDSTSQLQRSGNIE
;
A
#
# COMPACT_ATOMS: atom_id res chain seq x y z
N MET A 1 -31.49 -34.40 -19.78
CA MET A 1 -31.96 -33.93 -21.10
C MET A 1 -30.81 -33.19 -21.75
N SER A 2 -30.60 -33.40 -23.06
CA SER A 2 -29.51 -32.81 -23.83
C SER A 2 -30.00 -31.68 -24.72
N LEU A 3 -29.27 -30.57 -24.80
CA LEU A 3 -29.66 -29.37 -25.55
C LEU A 3 -28.86 -29.21 -26.84
N CYS A 4 -29.52 -28.92 -27.96
CA CYS A 4 -28.85 -28.59 -29.21
C CYS A 4 -28.40 -27.11 -29.21
N ILE A 5 -27.13 -26.85 -29.55
CA ILE A 5 -26.58 -25.49 -29.62
C ILE A 5 -26.79 -24.81 -30.98
N ASN A 6 -27.37 -25.50 -31.97
CA ASN A 6 -27.65 -24.92 -33.28
C ASN A 6 -28.68 -23.76 -33.15
N PRO A 7 -28.30 -22.50 -33.46
CA PRO A 7 -29.20 -21.36 -33.32
C PRO A 7 -30.46 -21.44 -34.19
N ARG A 8 -30.42 -22.24 -35.27
CA ARG A 8 -31.54 -22.43 -36.21
C ARG A 8 -32.41 -23.65 -35.89
N CYS A 9 -32.16 -24.34 -34.77
CA CYS A 9 -32.95 -25.49 -34.38
C CYS A 9 -34.35 -25.07 -33.89
N SER A 10 -35.40 -25.66 -34.47
CA SER A 10 -36.79 -25.40 -34.08
C SER A 10 -37.16 -26.00 -32.72
N ASN A 11 -36.56 -27.13 -32.35
CA ASN A 11 -36.72 -27.75 -31.04
C ASN A 11 -35.38 -28.26 -30.49
N PRO A 12 -34.72 -27.49 -29.60
CA PRO A 12 -33.38 -27.82 -29.13
C PRO A 12 -33.35 -28.89 -28.02
N GLN A 13 -34.47 -29.28 -27.42
CA GLN A 13 -34.49 -30.26 -26.32
C GLN A 13 -34.52 -31.70 -26.85
N ASN A 14 -33.63 -32.55 -26.33
CA ASN A 14 -33.48 -33.94 -26.74
C ASN A 14 -33.29 -34.87 -25.52
N PRO A 15 -33.63 -36.16 -25.63
CA PRO A 15 -33.28 -37.18 -24.64
C PRO A 15 -31.75 -37.35 -24.45
N ASP A 16 -31.30 -37.88 -23.31
CA ASP A 16 -29.86 -38.05 -23.03
C ASP A 16 -29.21 -39.24 -23.75
N ASN A 17 -30.01 -40.16 -24.28
CA ASN A 17 -29.52 -41.36 -24.95
C ASN A 17 -29.34 -41.20 -26.48
N VAL A 18 -29.65 -40.02 -27.04
CA VAL A 18 -29.47 -39.76 -28.48
C VAL A 18 -28.16 -39.03 -28.74
N LEU A 19 -27.54 -39.34 -29.90
CA LEU A 19 -26.30 -38.73 -30.37
C LEU A 19 -26.55 -37.56 -31.34
N PHE A 20 -27.69 -37.55 -32.02
CA PHE A 20 -28.07 -36.51 -32.97
C PHE A 20 -29.38 -35.86 -32.54
N CYS A 21 -29.50 -34.56 -32.76
CA CYS A 21 -30.69 -33.80 -32.50
C CYS A 21 -31.84 -34.30 -33.38
N GLN A 22 -32.98 -34.61 -32.78
CA GLN A 22 -34.15 -35.14 -33.49
C GLN A 22 -34.80 -34.11 -34.42
N ALA A 23 -34.59 -32.81 -34.17
CA ALA A 23 -35.18 -31.72 -34.95
C ALA A 23 -34.31 -31.25 -36.14
N CYS A 24 -32.99 -31.12 -35.96
CA CYS A 24 -32.09 -30.60 -36.99
C CYS A 24 -30.97 -31.55 -37.43
N GLY A 25 -30.83 -32.71 -36.78
CA GLY A 25 -29.81 -33.72 -37.10
C GLY A 25 -28.37 -33.34 -36.70
N SER A 26 -28.16 -32.20 -36.03
CA SER A 26 -26.86 -31.79 -35.48
C SER A 26 -26.37 -32.75 -34.39
N GLU A 27 -25.06 -33.00 -34.33
CA GLU A 27 -24.45 -33.82 -33.28
C GLU A 27 -24.60 -33.15 -31.90
N LEU A 28 -25.01 -33.93 -30.90
CA LEU A 28 -25.24 -33.45 -29.53
C LEU A 28 -24.04 -33.67 -28.60
N LEU A 29 -23.05 -34.46 -29.04
CA LEU A 29 -21.81 -34.73 -28.33
C LEU A 29 -20.68 -33.94 -28.99
N LEU A 30 -20.40 -32.74 -28.47
CA LEU A 30 -19.43 -31.82 -29.05
C LEU A 30 -18.01 -32.30 -28.74
N GLU A 31 -17.12 -32.23 -29.73
CA GLU A 31 -15.73 -32.73 -29.64
C GLU A 31 -15.63 -34.18 -29.13
N GLY A 32 -16.68 -34.98 -29.34
CA GLY A 32 -16.77 -36.36 -28.87
C GLY A 32 -16.88 -36.54 -27.35
N CYS A 33 -16.96 -35.47 -26.55
CA CYS A 33 -17.01 -35.59 -25.08
C CYS A 33 -17.92 -34.61 -24.33
N TYR A 34 -18.33 -33.50 -24.93
CA TYR A 34 -19.15 -32.49 -24.23
C TYR A 34 -20.62 -32.61 -24.60
N ARG A 35 -21.45 -32.94 -23.61
CA ARG A 35 -22.91 -33.01 -23.77
C ARG A 35 -23.58 -31.81 -23.12
N VAL A 36 -24.30 -31.01 -23.89
CA VAL A 36 -24.92 -29.77 -23.38
C VAL A 36 -26.16 -30.09 -22.56
N VAL A 37 -26.22 -29.57 -21.34
CA VAL A 37 -27.26 -29.88 -20.35
C VAL A 37 -28.33 -28.79 -20.30
N SER A 38 -27.92 -27.53 -20.15
CA SER A 38 -28.84 -26.41 -20.00
C SER A 38 -28.22 -25.09 -20.46
N LEU A 39 -29.08 -24.11 -20.78
CA LEU A 39 -28.67 -22.73 -21.05
C LEU A 39 -28.50 -21.99 -19.71
N LEU A 40 -27.33 -21.38 -19.49
CA LEU A 40 -27.04 -20.58 -18.30
C LEU A 40 -27.34 -19.09 -18.51
N GLY A 41 -27.09 -18.59 -19.72
CA GLY A 41 -27.32 -17.19 -20.06
C GLY A 41 -26.95 -16.87 -21.51
N GLY A 42 -27.14 -15.62 -21.92
CA GLY A 42 -26.75 -15.18 -23.25
C GLY A 42 -26.97 -13.69 -23.45
N GLY A 43 -26.02 -13.05 -24.15
CA GLY A 43 -26.06 -11.64 -24.53
C GLY A 43 -26.02 -11.48 -26.06
N GLY A 44 -25.85 -10.24 -26.53
CA GLY A 44 -25.91 -9.91 -27.97
C GLY A 44 -24.84 -10.58 -28.85
N PHE A 45 -23.77 -11.13 -28.27
CA PHE A 45 -22.63 -11.71 -29.01
C PHE A 45 -22.50 -13.23 -28.89
N GLY A 46 -23.15 -13.87 -27.91
CA GLY A 46 -23.01 -15.32 -27.69
C GLY A 46 -23.93 -15.87 -26.60
N LYS A 47 -23.97 -17.20 -26.50
CA LYS A 47 -24.73 -17.95 -25.49
C LYS A 47 -23.80 -18.77 -24.61
N THR A 48 -24.15 -18.91 -23.34
CA THR A 48 -23.40 -19.66 -22.34
C THR A 48 -24.24 -20.83 -21.84
N PHE A 49 -23.68 -22.04 -21.87
CA PHE A 49 -24.35 -23.27 -21.53
C PHE A 49 -23.60 -24.04 -20.44
N ALA A 50 -24.31 -24.84 -19.66
CA ALA A 50 -23.72 -25.89 -18.83
C ALA A 50 -23.54 -27.15 -19.69
N VAL A 51 -22.38 -27.76 -19.62
CA VAL A 51 -22.05 -28.98 -20.36
C VAL A 51 -21.50 -30.05 -19.43
N TYR A 52 -21.80 -31.31 -19.70
CA TYR A 52 -21.24 -32.46 -19.00
C TYR A 52 -20.09 -33.03 -19.85
N ASP A 53 -18.90 -33.09 -19.27
CA ASP A 53 -17.73 -33.71 -19.88
C ASP A 53 -17.74 -35.21 -19.56
N THR A 54 -17.92 -36.03 -20.58
CA THR A 54 -17.99 -37.50 -20.43
C THR A 54 -16.63 -38.14 -20.16
N ARG A 55 -15.51 -37.42 -20.36
CA ARG A 55 -14.16 -37.92 -20.07
C ARG A 55 -13.80 -37.75 -18.61
N THR A 56 -14.07 -36.57 -18.06
CA THR A 56 -13.74 -36.23 -16.66
C THR A 56 -14.90 -36.49 -15.70
N HIS A 57 -16.11 -36.76 -16.23
CA HIS A 57 -17.35 -36.89 -15.47
C HIS A 57 -17.70 -35.65 -14.64
N THR A 58 -17.33 -34.46 -15.12
CA THR A 58 -17.58 -33.17 -14.44
C THR A 58 -18.44 -32.23 -15.27
N THR A 59 -19.11 -31.29 -14.61
CA THR A 59 -19.85 -30.21 -15.30
C THR A 59 -18.91 -29.05 -15.59
N LYS A 60 -19.00 -28.48 -16.79
CA LYS A 60 -18.21 -27.36 -17.30
C LYS A 60 -19.12 -26.28 -17.89
N VAL A 61 -18.56 -25.12 -18.19
CA VAL A 61 -19.25 -24.03 -18.88
C VAL A 61 -18.78 -23.99 -20.33
N LEU A 62 -19.72 -23.90 -21.27
CA LEU A 62 -19.47 -23.72 -22.69
C LEU A 62 -19.99 -22.36 -23.13
N LYS A 63 -19.09 -21.46 -23.54
CA LYS A 63 -19.46 -20.24 -24.27
C LYS A 63 -19.48 -20.54 -25.77
N VAL A 64 -20.52 -20.08 -26.45
CA VAL A 64 -20.71 -20.22 -27.89
C VAL A 64 -20.88 -18.84 -28.50
N LEU A 65 -19.94 -18.46 -29.36
CA LEU A 65 -20.04 -17.25 -30.17
C LEU A 65 -20.99 -17.52 -31.34
N ILE A 66 -22.06 -16.73 -31.45
CA ILE A 66 -23.05 -16.84 -32.54
C ILE A 66 -22.73 -15.83 -33.65
N ASN A 67 -22.01 -14.75 -33.32
CA ASN A 67 -21.62 -13.74 -34.28
C ASN A 67 -20.31 -14.14 -34.98
N ASN A 68 -20.40 -14.42 -36.28
CA ASN A 68 -19.26 -14.83 -37.12
C ASN A 68 -18.46 -13.67 -37.72
N HIS A 69 -18.62 -12.45 -37.20
CA HIS A 69 -17.78 -11.34 -37.63
C HIS A 69 -16.30 -11.65 -37.34
N PRO A 70 -15.36 -11.52 -38.31
CA PRO A 70 -13.96 -11.93 -38.16
C PRO A 70 -13.29 -11.35 -36.91
N LYS A 71 -13.59 -10.08 -36.58
CA LYS A 71 -13.06 -9.44 -35.38
C LYS A 71 -13.62 -10.00 -34.07
N ALA A 72 -14.87 -10.46 -34.06
CA ALA A 72 -15.45 -11.10 -32.88
C ALA A 72 -14.80 -12.47 -32.64
N ILE A 73 -14.54 -13.22 -33.71
CA ILE A 73 -13.82 -14.50 -33.67
C ILE A 73 -12.40 -14.30 -33.13
N GLU A 74 -11.64 -13.34 -33.67
CA GLU A 74 -10.28 -13.02 -33.22
C GLU A 74 -10.24 -12.68 -31.72
N LEU A 75 -11.18 -11.87 -31.24
CA LEU A 75 -11.26 -11.50 -29.84
C LEU A 75 -11.63 -12.69 -28.94
N PHE A 76 -12.53 -13.55 -29.40
CA PHE A 76 -12.95 -14.75 -28.68
C PHE A 76 -11.84 -15.82 -28.62
N GLN A 77 -11.05 -15.99 -29.68
CA GLN A 77 -9.84 -16.80 -29.68
C GLN A 77 -8.81 -16.28 -28.69
N ARG A 78 -8.57 -14.97 -28.71
CA ARG A 78 -7.61 -14.33 -27.80
C ARG A 78 -8.04 -14.43 -26.34
N GLU A 79 -9.33 -14.35 -26.03
CA GLU A 79 -9.86 -14.63 -24.68
C GLU A 79 -9.48 -16.05 -24.24
N ALA A 80 -9.73 -17.05 -25.09
CA ALA A 80 -9.40 -18.44 -24.80
C ALA A 80 -7.89 -18.66 -24.56
N GLU A 81 -7.05 -18.09 -25.41
CA GLU A 81 -5.58 -18.17 -25.30
C GLU A 81 -5.09 -17.58 -23.98
N VAL A 82 -5.57 -16.38 -23.61
CA VAL A 82 -5.08 -15.75 -22.38
C VAL A 82 -5.63 -16.45 -21.14
N LEU A 83 -6.89 -16.88 -21.13
CA LEU A 83 -7.43 -17.67 -20.03
C LEU A 83 -6.68 -18.98 -19.83
N ALA A 84 -6.22 -19.62 -20.91
CA ALA A 84 -5.39 -20.83 -20.81
C ALA A 84 -4.00 -20.57 -20.19
N LEU A 85 -3.49 -19.33 -20.27
CA LEU A 85 -2.21 -18.91 -19.66
C LEU A 85 -2.35 -18.51 -18.18
N LEU A 86 -3.56 -18.18 -17.72
CA LEU A 86 -3.81 -17.74 -16.35
C LEU A 86 -4.02 -18.95 -15.44
N ASN A 87 -3.18 -19.06 -14.40
CA ASN A 87 -3.32 -20.09 -13.38
C ASN A 87 -3.64 -19.46 -12.02
N HIS A 88 -4.93 -19.33 -11.74
CA HIS A 88 -5.41 -18.76 -10.48
C HIS A 88 -6.70 -19.45 -10.01
N PRO A 89 -6.86 -19.80 -8.72
CA PRO A 89 -8.08 -20.44 -8.22
C PRO A 89 -9.34 -19.57 -8.33
N GLY A 90 -9.18 -18.26 -8.50
CA GLY A 90 -10.26 -17.29 -8.69
C GLY A 90 -10.58 -16.97 -10.16
N ILE A 91 -10.00 -17.70 -11.12
CA ILE A 91 -10.26 -17.55 -12.55
C ILE A 91 -10.64 -18.94 -13.10
N PRO A 92 -11.72 -19.08 -13.88
CA PRO A 92 -12.08 -20.36 -14.47
C PRO A 92 -10.95 -20.94 -15.33
N GLN A 93 -10.53 -22.17 -15.04
CA GLN A 93 -9.47 -22.80 -15.81
C GLN A 93 -9.95 -23.19 -17.22
N VAL A 94 -9.14 -22.86 -18.23
CA VAL A 94 -9.33 -23.29 -19.62
C VAL A 94 -8.27 -24.33 -19.98
N GLU A 95 -8.70 -25.48 -20.50
CA GLU A 95 -7.78 -26.52 -20.97
C GLU A 95 -7.15 -26.13 -22.32
N ALA A 96 -5.97 -26.67 -22.64
CA ALA A 96 -5.26 -26.36 -23.90
C ALA A 96 -6.08 -26.63 -25.18
N HIS A 97 -7.06 -27.53 -25.13
CA HIS A 97 -7.99 -27.85 -26.22
C HIS A 97 -9.42 -27.34 -25.93
N GLY A 98 -9.58 -26.41 -24.99
CA GLY A 98 -10.88 -25.90 -24.56
C GLY A 98 -11.58 -25.06 -25.63
N TYR A 99 -10.82 -24.55 -26.62
CA TYR A 99 -11.35 -23.84 -27.77
C TYR A 99 -11.49 -24.77 -28.99
N PHE A 100 -12.66 -24.81 -29.60
CA PHE A 100 -12.91 -25.57 -30.83
C PHE A 100 -13.98 -24.92 -31.71
N VAL A 101 -14.07 -25.38 -32.96
CA VAL A 101 -15.07 -24.91 -33.93
C VAL A 101 -16.03 -26.04 -34.22
N TYR A 102 -17.32 -25.80 -33.98
CA TYR A 102 -18.39 -26.75 -34.23
C TYR A 102 -19.19 -26.35 -35.48
N PHE A 103 -19.53 -27.32 -36.30
CA PHE A 103 -20.32 -27.13 -37.52
C PHE A 103 -21.69 -27.79 -37.36
N PRO A 104 -22.75 -27.04 -37.01
CA PRO A 104 -24.09 -27.61 -36.95
C PRO A 104 -24.53 -28.13 -38.31
N ARG A 105 -25.26 -29.25 -38.33
CA ARG A 105 -25.79 -29.80 -39.58
C ARG A 105 -26.76 -28.80 -40.21
N ASN A 106 -26.65 -28.61 -41.53
CA ASN A 106 -27.46 -27.66 -42.30
C ASN A 106 -27.34 -26.19 -41.85
N SER A 107 -26.25 -25.84 -41.14
CA SER A 107 -25.87 -24.46 -40.88
C SER A 107 -24.74 -24.05 -41.82
N PRO A 108 -24.85 -22.90 -42.54
CA PRO A 108 -23.76 -22.38 -43.37
C PRO A 108 -22.63 -21.78 -42.54
N GLU A 109 -22.87 -21.56 -41.24
CA GLU A 109 -22.03 -20.78 -40.36
C GLU A 109 -21.45 -21.67 -39.24
N PRO A 110 -20.12 -21.61 -38.99
CA PRO A 110 -19.51 -22.28 -37.86
C PRO A 110 -19.93 -21.63 -36.54
N LEU A 111 -19.78 -22.39 -35.45
CA LEU A 111 -19.90 -21.88 -34.09
C LEU A 111 -18.55 -22.02 -33.40
N HIS A 112 -18.05 -20.91 -32.86
CA HIS A 112 -16.83 -20.92 -32.06
C HIS A 112 -17.18 -21.20 -30.61
N CYS A 113 -16.56 -22.23 -30.04
CA CYS A 113 -16.86 -22.80 -28.74
C CYS A 113 -15.66 -22.65 -27.81
N LEU A 114 -15.91 -22.23 -26.57
CA LEU A 114 -14.92 -22.18 -25.50
C LEU A 114 -15.46 -22.88 -24.26
N VAL A 115 -14.81 -23.97 -23.88
CA VAL A 115 -15.11 -24.75 -22.66
C VAL A 115 -14.14 -24.34 -21.55
N MET A 116 -14.70 -24.08 -20.39
CA MET A 116 -13.97 -23.69 -19.18
C MET A 116 -14.55 -24.37 -17.94
N GLU A 117 -13.78 -24.36 -16.86
CA GLU A 117 -14.22 -24.80 -15.54
C GLU A 117 -15.57 -24.15 -15.15
N LYS A 118 -16.50 -24.95 -14.64
CA LYS A 118 -17.69 -24.41 -13.99
C LYS A 118 -17.36 -24.13 -12.54
N ILE A 119 -17.37 -22.85 -12.17
CA ILE A 119 -17.28 -22.45 -10.77
C ILE A 119 -18.62 -22.76 -10.09
N GLU A 120 -18.61 -23.70 -9.14
CA GLU A 120 -19.77 -23.99 -8.31
C GLU A 120 -19.90 -22.94 -7.20
N GLY A 121 -21.10 -22.37 -7.04
CA GLY A 121 -21.34 -21.29 -6.10
C GLY A 121 -22.56 -20.44 -6.46
N LEU A 122 -22.73 -19.34 -5.72
CA LEU A 122 -23.72 -18.31 -5.99
C LEU A 122 -23.01 -17.05 -6.47
N ASP A 123 -23.51 -16.40 -7.51
CA ASP A 123 -23.02 -15.06 -7.85
C ASP A 123 -23.40 -14.05 -6.74
N LEU A 124 -22.64 -12.96 -6.62
CA LEU A 124 -22.83 -12.01 -5.53
C LEU A 124 -24.17 -11.24 -5.61
N ALA A 125 -24.78 -11.13 -6.81
CA ALA A 125 -26.12 -10.55 -6.94
C ALA A 125 -27.18 -11.50 -6.34
N ALA A 126 -27.12 -12.78 -6.69
CA ALA A 126 -27.96 -13.82 -6.14
C ALA A 126 -27.75 -13.99 -4.63
N TYR A 127 -26.51 -13.92 -4.16
CA TYR A 127 -26.17 -13.96 -2.73
C TYR A 127 -26.86 -12.84 -1.95
N LEU A 128 -26.79 -11.60 -2.44
CA LEU A 128 -27.41 -10.47 -1.75
C LEU A 128 -28.95 -10.55 -1.80
N LYS A 129 -29.51 -10.99 -2.94
CA LYS A 129 -30.95 -11.21 -3.10
C LYS A 129 -31.48 -12.30 -2.16
N GLN A 130 -30.74 -13.39 -1.96
CA GLN A 130 -31.09 -14.44 -0.99
C GLN A 130 -31.09 -13.92 0.45
N ARG A 131 -30.31 -12.88 0.74
CA ARG A 131 -30.27 -12.20 2.04
C ARG A 131 -31.26 -11.03 2.14
N GLU A 132 -32.27 -10.98 1.28
CA GLU A 132 -33.29 -9.91 1.25
C GLU A 132 -32.66 -8.52 1.09
N SER A 133 -31.61 -8.41 0.27
CA SER A 133 -30.82 -7.19 0.05
C SER A 133 -30.15 -6.64 1.32
N ARG A 134 -29.96 -7.46 2.36
CA ARG A 134 -29.24 -7.05 3.56
C ARG A 134 -27.74 -6.86 3.27
N PRO A 135 -27.16 -5.69 3.60
CA PRO A 135 -25.75 -5.42 3.39
C PRO A 135 -24.78 -6.47 3.95
N ILE A 136 -23.59 -6.55 3.36
CA ILE A 136 -22.47 -7.30 3.93
C ILE A 136 -21.74 -6.46 4.99
N ASP A 137 -21.06 -7.14 5.91
CA ASP A 137 -20.20 -6.49 6.89
C ASP A 137 -18.93 -5.93 6.23
N GLN A 138 -18.37 -4.85 6.80
CA GLN A 138 -17.17 -4.20 6.29
C GLN A 138 -15.98 -5.16 6.21
N LYS A 139 -15.78 -6.02 7.21
CA LYS A 139 -14.64 -6.94 7.22
C LYS A 139 -14.70 -7.92 6.06
N LEU A 140 -15.91 -8.45 5.79
CA LEU A 140 -16.15 -9.32 4.64
C LEU A 140 -15.96 -8.56 3.33
N ALA A 141 -16.43 -7.31 3.25
CA ALA A 141 -16.21 -6.46 2.09
C ALA A 141 -14.72 -6.21 1.80
N CYS A 142 -13.90 -5.92 2.81
CA CYS A 142 -12.46 -5.76 2.64
C CYS A 142 -11.78 -7.05 2.15
N GLN A 143 -12.13 -8.20 2.75
CA GLN A 143 -11.60 -9.51 2.36
C GLN A 143 -11.92 -9.83 0.89
N TRP A 144 -13.19 -9.68 0.51
CA TRP A 144 -13.65 -9.91 -0.85
C TRP A 144 -13.04 -8.93 -1.84
N LEU A 145 -12.91 -7.65 -1.48
CA LEU A 145 -12.28 -6.66 -2.36
C LEU A 145 -10.82 -7.04 -2.61
N LYS A 146 -10.10 -7.44 -1.58
CA LYS A 146 -8.71 -7.91 -1.67
C LYS A 146 -8.56 -9.11 -2.60
N GLU A 147 -9.43 -10.12 -2.46
CA GLU A 147 -9.41 -11.31 -3.33
C GLU A 147 -9.61 -10.94 -4.81
N VAL A 148 -10.61 -10.10 -5.11
CA VAL A 148 -10.87 -9.67 -6.49
C VAL A 148 -9.73 -8.82 -7.04
N VAL A 149 -9.12 -7.96 -6.23
CA VAL A 149 -7.95 -7.15 -6.67
C VAL A 149 -6.73 -8.03 -6.97
N ILE A 150 -6.51 -9.12 -6.22
CA ILE A 150 -5.44 -10.10 -6.52
C ILE A 150 -5.71 -10.79 -7.86
N ILE A 151 -6.97 -11.16 -8.14
CA ILE A 151 -7.37 -11.72 -9.44
C ILE A 151 -7.08 -10.70 -10.55
N LEU A 152 -7.51 -9.44 -10.38
CA LEU A 152 -7.27 -8.39 -11.36
C LEU A 152 -5.79 -8.10 -11.56
N GLN A 153 -4.96 -8.18 -10.52
CA GLN A 153 -3.52 -7.98 -10.64
C GLN A 153 -2.90 -8.96 -11.65
N GLN A 154 -3.30 -10.23 -11.61
CA GLN A 154 -2.81 -11.22 -12.56
C GLN A 154 -3.31 -10.97 -14.00
N VAL A 155 -4.57 -10.57 -14.14
CA VAL A 155 -5.17 -10.24 -15.44
C VAL A 155 -4.49 -9.02 -16.06
N HIS A 156 -4.26 -7.97 -15.25
CA HIS A 156 -3.64 -6.71 -15.66
C HIS A 156 -2.16 -6.89 -16.00
N GLN A 157 -1.44 -7.79 -15.32
CA GLN A 157 -0.05 -8.15 -15.67
C GLN A 157 0.08 -8.75 -17.07
N GLN A 158 -0.94 -9.43 -17.57
CA GLN A 158 -1.00 -9.92 -18.96
C GLN A 158 -1.47 -8.84 -19.96
N GLY A 159 -1.64 -7.59 -19.51
CA GLY A 159 -2.09 -6.46 -20.33
C GLY A 159 -3.55 -6.55 -20.76
N LEU A 160 -4.39 -7.31 -20.02
CA LEU A 160 -5.83 -7.41 -20.22
C LEU A 160 -6.59 -6.63 -19.15
N PHE A 161 -7.80 -6.17 -19.47
CA PHE A 161 -8.76 -5.58 -18.54
C PHE A 161 -10.07 -6.37 -18.61
N HIS A 162 -10.77 -6.57 -17.49
CA HIS A 162 -12.00 -7.37 -17.43
C HIS A 162 -13.18 -6.69 -18.14
N ARG A 163 -13.40 -5.40 -17.86
CA ARG A 163 -14.40 -4.49 -18.45
C ARG A 163 -15.88 -4.77 -18.14
N ASP A 164 -16.25 -5.91 -17.57
CA ASP A 164 -17.63 -6.15 -17.12
C ASP A 164 -17.70 -6.64 -15.67
N ILE A 165 -17.01 -5.92 -14.76
CA ILE A 165 -17.05 -6.25 -13.34
C ILE A 165 -18.40 -5.78 -12.75
N LYS A 166 -19.16 -6.72 -12.20
CA LYS A 166 -20.45 -6.51 -11.54
C LYS A 166 -20.76 -7.68 -10.61
N PRO A 167 -21.71 -7.54 -9.67
CA PRO A 167 -22.02 -8.61 -8.71
C PRO A 167 -22.37 -9.97 -9.36
N SER A 168 -23.04 -9.98 -10.52
CA SER A 168 -23.39 -11.23 -11.23
C SER A 168 -22.22 -11.93 -11.93
N ASN A 169 -21.06 -11.27 -12.05
CA ASN A 169 -19.84 -11.82 -12.64
C ASN A 169 -18.80 -12.21 -11.57
N ILE A 170 -19.17 -12.18 -10.29
CA ILE A 170 -18.31 -12.61 -9.19
C ILE A 170 -19.02 -13.75 -8.46
N MET A 171 -18.41 -14.93 -8.47
CA MET A 171 -18.96 -16.16 -7.87
C MET A 171 -18.40 -16.36 -6.47
N LEU A 172 -19.28 -16.55 -5.49
CA LEU A 172 -18.96 -17.02 -4.15
C LEU A 172 -19.00 -18.55 -4.11
N ARG A 173 -17.82 -19.15 -3.91
CA ARG A 173 -17.64 -20.59 -3.84
C ARG A 173 -18.04 -21.15 -2.48
N ALA A 174 -18.25 -22.46 -2.39
CA ALA A 174 -18.59 -23.15 -1.15
C ALA A 174 -17.49 -23.05 -0.05
N ASP A 175 -16.24 -22.82 -0.45
CA ASP A 175 -15.11 -22.60 0.47
C ASP A 175 -15.00 -21.16 0.98
N GLY A 176 -15.92 -20.27 0.56
CA GLY A 176 -15.98 -18.87 0.96
C GLY A 176 -15.13 -17.91 0.10
N ARG A 177 -14.37 -18.42 -0.87
CA ARG A 177 -13.54 -17.60 -1.78
C ARG A 177 -14.32 -17.11 -2.98
N LEU A 178 -13.83 -16.01 -3.57
CA LEU A 178 -14.38 -15.44 -4.78
C LEU A 178 -13.66 -15.92 -6.04
N ALA A 179 -14.44 -16.07 -7.11
CA ALA A 179 -13.93 -16.22 -8.46
C ALA A 179 -14.56 -15.18 -9.38
N LEU A 180 -13.73 -14.53 -10.20
CA LEU A 180 -14.17 -13.62 -11.24
C LEU A 180 -14.45 -14.43 -12.50
N ILE A 181 -15.67 -14.31 -13.02
CA ILE A 181 -16.12 -15.05 -14.20
C ILE A 181 -16.45 -14.07 -15.33
N ASP A 182 -16.61 -14.63 -16.52
CA ASP A 182 -17.05 -13.92 -17.73
C ASP A 182 -16.09 -12.84 -18.26
N PHE A 183 -14.90 -13.27 -18.68
CA PHE A 183 -13.91 -12.46 -19.40
C PHE A 183 -14.30 -12.13 -20.85
N GLY A 184 -15.57 -12.27 -21.24
CA GLY A 184 -16.05 -12.09 -22.62
C GLY A 184 -15.87 -10.68 -23.18
N THR A 185 -15.64 -9.71 -22.30
CA THR A 185 -15.34 -8.31 -22.63
C THR A 185 -13.87 -7.95 -22.50
N ALA A 186 -13.03 -8.90 -22.07
CA ALA A 186 -11.63 -8.63 -21.81
C ALA A 186 -10.85 -8.40 -23.10
N ARG A 187 -10.14 -7.27 -23.19
CA ARG A 187 -9.33 -6.94 -24.37
C ARG A 187 -7.99 -6.32 -23.98
N SER A 188 -6.98 -6.60 -24.79
CA SER A 188 -5.64 -6.00 -24.68
C SER A 188 -5.63 -4.51 -25.05
N ILE A 189 -4.66 -3.78 -24.48
CA ILE A 189 -4.41 -2.34 -24.63
C ILE A 189 -4.39 -1.89 -26.11
N THR A 190 -3.96 -2.74 -27.04
CA THR A 190 -3.81 -2.42 -28.47
C THR A 190 -5.09 -2.59 -29.30
N GLY A 191 -6.13 -3.25 -28.77
CA GLY A 191 -7.33 -3.62 -29.54
C GLY A 191 -8.48 -2.60 -29.53
N THR A 192 -8.40 -1.54 -28.72
CA THR A 192 -9.48 -0.57 -28.49
C THR A 192 -9.73 0.37 -29.67
N TYR A 193 -8.72 0.63 -30.50
CA TYR A 193 -8.85 1.55 -31.65
C TYR A 193 -9.47 0.86 -32.88
N ILE A 194 -9.18 -0.41 -33.12
CA ILE A 194 -9.55 -1.12 -34.37
C ILE A 194 -11.01 -1.60 -34.38
N ALA A 195 -11.59 -1.92 -33.21
CA ALA A 195 -13.01 -2.31 -33.13
C ALA A 195 -13.99 -1.14 -33.35
N LYS A 196 -13.52 0.12 -33.26
CA LYS A 196 -14.35 1.32 -33.49
C LYS A 196 -14.84 1.45 -34.94
N GLN A 197 -14.15 0.81 -35.90
CA GLN A 197 -14.55 0.84 -37.32
C GLN A 197 -15.41 -0.35 -37.76
N ALA A 198 -15.37 -1.47 -37.05
CA ALA A 198 -15.98 -2.71 -37.53
C ALA A 198 -17.48 -2.86 -37.23
N VAL A 199 -18.02 -2.18 -36.21
CA VAL A 199 -19.38 -2.49 -35.70
C VAL A 199 -20.40 -1.36 -35.90
N GLY A 200 -20.03 -0.17 -36.38
CA GLY A 200 -20.99 0.89 -36.74
C GLY A 200 -21.96 1.37 -35.64
N GLN A 201 -21.85 0.80 -34.44
CA GLN A 201 -22.61 1.09 -33.24
C GLN A 201 -21.65 0.94 -32.07
N VAL A 202 -21.81 1.78 -31.05
CA VAL A 202 -21.01 1.76 -29.81
C VAL A 202 -21.35 0.49 -29.03
N THR A 203 -20.82 -0.66 -29.45
CA THR A 203 -20.99 -1.94 -28.75
C THR A 203 -19.95 -2.08 -27.63
N GLY A 204 -19.87 -1.07 -26.77
CA GLY A 204 -19.36 -1.30 -25.43
C GLY A 204 -20.45 -2.07 -24.67
N VAL A 205 -20.09 -3.12 -23.93
CA VAL A 205 -21.01 -3.67 -22.94
C VAL A 205 -21.17 -2.59 -21.86
N ILE A 206 -22.32 -1.92 -21.89
CA ILE A 206 -22.69 -0.90 -20.91
C ILE A 206 -23.53 -1.61 -19.84
N SER A 207 -22.91 -1.85 -18.70
CA SER A 207 -23.58 -2.29 -17.49
C SER A 207 -24.01 -1.04 -16.72
N ALA A 208 -25.33 -0.82 -16.65
CA ALA A 208 -25.93 0.37 -16.07
C ALA A 208 -25.42 0.60 -14.63
N GLY A 209 -24.82 1.78 -14.38
CA GLY A 209 -24.25 2.14 -13.07
C GLY A 209 -22.85 1.58 -12.76
N TYR A 210 -22.35 0.63 -13.56
CA TYR A 210 -21.03 0.01 -13.36
C TYR A 210 -19.99 0.43 -14.39
N THR A 211 -20.42 0.78 -15.60
CA THR A 211 -19.49 1.14 -16.69
C THR A 211 -19.08 2.62 -16.64
N PRO A 212 -17.78 2.94 -16.54
CA PRO A 212 -17.31 4.32 -16.51
C PRO A 212 -17.25 4.96 -17.90
N SER A 213 -17.29 6.29 -17.95
CA SER A 213 -17.40 7.07 -19.20
C SER A 213 -16.28 6.80 -20.22
N GLU A 214 -15.03 6.64 -19.79
CA GLU A 214 -13.92 6.34 -20.69
C GLU A 214 -14.07 4.96 -21.37
N GLN A 215 -14.67 4.00 -20.67
CA GLN A 215 -14.96 2.69 -21.26
C GLN A 215 -16.12 2.77 -22.26
N ILE A 216 -17.16 3.56 -21.98
CA ILE A 216 -18.25 3.84 -22.93
C ILE A 216 -17.68 4.43 -24.22
N ASN A 217 -16.66 5.29 -24.11
CA ASN A 217 -15.94 5.89 -25.23
C ASN A 217 -14.90 4.96 -25.89
N GLY A 218 -14.82 3.69 -25.45
CA GLY A 218 -13.92 2.68 -25.98
C GLY A 218 -12.44 2.89 -25.60
N GLN A 219 -12.16 3.69 -24.57
CA GLN A 219 -10.82 3.99 -24.04
C GLN A 219 -10.61 3.36 -22.67
N ALA A 220 -11.05 2.11 -22.51
CA ALA A 220 -10.90 1.38 -21.26
C ALA A 220 -9.42 1.27 -20.85
N VAL A 221 -9.16 1.56 -19.58
CA VAL A 221 -7.85 1.45 -18.91
C VAL A 221 -8.00 0.54 -17.69
N GLN A 222 -6.90 0.14 -17.03
CA GLN A 222 -6.99 -0.69 -15.81
C GLN A 222 -7.86 -0.03 -14.72
N GLN A 223 -7.84 1.30 -14.63
CA GLN A 223 -8.66 2.06 -13.70
C GLN A 223 -10.16 2.03 -14.04
N SER A 224 -10.55 1.60 -15.25
CA SER A 224 -11.95 1.33 -15.59
C SER A 224 -12.49 0.13 -14.83
N ASP A 225 -11.69 -0.91 -14.63
CA ASP A 225 -12.04 -2.05 -13.79
C ASP A 225 -12.19 -1.63 -12.32
N PHE A 226 -11.34 -0.72 -11.83
CA PHE A 226 -11.42 -0.23 -10.45
C PHE A 226 -12.72 0.53 -10.17
N PHE A 227 -13.21 1.31 -11.14
CA PHE A 227 -14.50 1.99 -11.03
C PHE A 227 -15.65 1.00 -10.91
N ALA A 228 -15.69 0.00 -11.80
CA ALA A 228 -16.72 -1.03 -11.80
C ALA A 228 -16.69 -1.87 -10.52
N LEU A 229 -15.49 -2.14 -10.00
CA LEU A 229 -15.28 -2.82 -8.72
C LEU A 229 -15.76 -1.97 -7.54
N GLY A 230 -15.46 -0.67 -7.51
CA GLY A 230 -15.97 0.24 -6.46
C GLY A 230 -17.50 0.26 -6.41
N ARG A 231 -18.16 0.36 -7.58
CA ARG A 231 -19.63 0.30 -7.71
C ARG A 231 -20.21 -1.03 -7.24
N THR A 232 -19.51 -2.13 -7.51
CA THR A 232 -19.87 -3.47 -7.03
C THR A 232 -19.86 -3.54 -5.51
N PHE A 233 -18.83 -3.00 -4.86
CA PHE A 233 -18.76 -3.02 -3.39
C PHE A 233 -19.75 -2.07 -2.71
N ILE A 234 -20.12 -0.96 -3.34
CA ILE A 234 -21.23 -0.13 -2.84
C ILE A 234 -22.55 -0.88 -2.86
N TYR A 235 -22.84 -1.60 -3.94
CA TYR A 235 -24.05 -2.43 -4.01
C TYR A 235 -24.09 -3.42 -2.84
N LEU A 236 -22.98 -4.10 -2.57
CA LEU A 236 -22.88 -5.08 -1.48
C LEU A 236 -22.99 -4.43 -0.08
N LEU A 237 -22.43 -3.25 0.11
CA LEU A 237 -22.42 -2.51 1.39
C LEU A 237 -23.69 -1.74 1.69
N THR A 238 -24.53 -1.48 0.69
CA THR A 238 -25.77 -0.70 0.84
C THR A 238 -27.03 -1.49 0.54
N GLY A 239 -26.94 -2.61 -0.18
CA GLY A 239 -28.11 -3.35 -0.66
C GLY A 239 -28.85 -2.68 -1.81
N LYS A 240 -28.32 -1.56 -2.33
CA LYS A 240 -28.97 -0.69 -3.31
C LYS A 240 -28.17 -0.65 -4.61
N GLU A 241 -28.86 -0.70 -5.73
CA GLU A 241 -28.24 -0.58 -7.05
C GLU A 241 -27.55 0.77 -7.20
N PRO A 242 -26.38 0.87 -7.88
CA PRO A 242 -25.67 2.15 -8.03
C PRO A 242 -26.45 3.23 -8.80
N THR A 243 -27.54 2.86 -9.46
CA THR A 243 -28.47 3.78 -10.15
C THR A 243 -29.72 4.09 -9.34
N ASP A 244 -29.85 3.56 -8.12
CA ASP A 244 -30.99 3.81 -7.24
C ASP A 244 -31.01 5.28 -6.81
N THR A 245 -32.15 5.95 -7.01
CA THR A 245 -32.38 7.35 -6.62
C THR A 245 -32.15 7.64 -5.14
N ALA A 246 -32.19 6.61 -4.28
CA ALA A 246 -31.90 6.77 -2.86
C ALA A 246 -30.42 6.99 -2.55
N ILE A 247 -29.52 6.69 -3.49
CA ILE A 247 -28.06 6.89 -3.34
C ILE A 247 -27.42 7.64 -4.51
N TYR A 248 -28.07 7.77 -5.66
CA TYR A 248 -27.55 8.46 -6.83
C TYR A 248 -28.41 9.66 -7.20
N ASP A 249 -27.80 10.84 -7.25
CA ASP A 249 -28.41 12.08 -7.71
C ASP A 249 -28.03 12.32 -9.17
N CYS A 250 -28.97 12.12 -10.08
CA CYS A 250 -28.75 12.28 -11.52
C CYS A 250 -28.57 13.74 -11.96
N TYR A 251 -29.03 14.73 -11.17
CA TYR A 251 -28.87 16.14 -11.51
C TYR A 251 -27.47 16.65 -11.19
N LYS A 252 -26.82 16.04 -10.18
CA LYS A 252 -25.45 16.38 -9.76
C LYS A 252 -24.39 15.40 -10.23
N ASP A 253 -24.82 14.24 -10.75
CA ASP A 253 -23.93 13.11 -11.06
C ASP A 253 -23.12 12.66 -9.83
N GLU A 254 -23.77 12.68 -8.65
CA GLU A 254 -23.16 12.39 -7.35
C GLU A 254 -23.73 11.10 -6.75
N LEU A 255 -22.85 10.27 -6.19
CA LEU A 255 -23.22 9.04 -5.49
C LEU A 255 -23.12 9.25 -3.97
N ASN A 256 -24.24 9.54 -3.33
CA ASN A 256 -24.37 9.82 -1.89
C ASN A 256 -24.62 8.56 -1.07
N TRP A 257 -23.71 7.59 -1.15
CA TRP A 257 -23.88 6.27 -0.53
C TRP A 257 -23.39 6.19 0.93
N ARG A 258 -22.47 7.08 1.36
CA ARG A 258 -21.85 7.04 2.70
C ARG A 258 -22.86 7.03 3.85
N ASN A 259 -24.00 7.72 3.69
CA ASN A 259 -25.03 7.81 4.73
C ASN A 259 -25.86 6.53 4.89
N GLN A 260 -25.67 5.54 4.02
CA GLN A 260 -26.43 4.28 4.03
C GLN A 260 -25.69 3.14 4.75
N THR A 261 -24.44 3.35 5.15
CA THR A 261 -23.60 2.31 5.74
C THR A 261 -22.66 2.88 6.80
N ASN A 262 -22.34 2.09 7.82
CA ASN A 262 -21.44 2.50 8.91
C ASN A 262 -20.11 1.76 8.75
N ILE A 263 -19.22 2.32 7.94
CA ILE A 263 -17.89 1.78 7.67
C ILE A 263 -16.79 2.78 8.06
N LEU A 264 -15.56 2.30 8.22
CA LEU A 264 -14.41 3.16 8.48
C LEU A 264 -14.26 4.23 7.38
N PRO A 265 -14.02 5.51 7.75
CA PRO A 265 -13.87 6.60 6.79
C PRO A 265 -12.84 6.31 5.69
N GLN A 266 -11.70 5.70 6.05
CA GLN A 266 -10.63 5.39 5.09
C GLN A 266 -11.04 4.34 4.05
N PHE A 267 -11.92 3.41 4.41
CA PHE A 267 -12.46 2.45 3.46
C PHE A 267 -13.49 3.09 2.53
N ALA A 268 -14.31 4.00 3.06
CA ALA A 268 -15.18 4.83 2.24
C ALA A 268 -14.36 5.72 1.27
N ASP A 269 -13.28 6.33 1.75
CA ASP A 269 -12.38 7.16 0.95
C ASP A 269 -11.72 6.35 -0.18
N LEU A 270 -11.31 5.10 0.09
CA LEU A 270 -10.77 4.22 -0.94
C LEU A 270 -11.82 3.88 -2.01
N LEU A 271 -13.03 3.52 -1.60
CA LEU A 271 -14.12 3.20 -2.54
C LEU A 271 -14.51 4.44 -3.38
N ASP A 272 -14.57 5.62 -2.78
CA ASP A 272 -14.80 6.87 -3.51
C ASP A 272 -13.66 7.19 -4.49
N GLN A 273 -12.40 7.01 -4.07
CA GLN A 273 -11.25 7.17 -4.95
C GLN A 273 -11.31 6.20 -6.14
N MET A 274 -11.69 4.93 -5.90
CA MET A 274 -11.86 3.94 -6.97
C MET A 274 -12.90 4.33 -8.00
N MET A 275 -13.93 5.09 -7.61
CA MET A 275 -14.99 5.56 -8.52
C MET A 275 -14.85 7.02 -8.94
N ALA A 276 -13.69 7.65 -8.71
CA ALA A 276 -13.46 9.03 -9.11
C ALA A 276 -13.80 9.21 -10.61
N ARG A 277 -14.39 10.37 -10.95
CA ARG A 277 -14.86 10.66 -12.31
C ARG A 277 -13.75 10.46 -13.35
N LEU A 278 -12.55 10.98 -13.06
CA LEU A 278 -11.39 10.87 -13.93
C LEU A 278 -10.54 9.64 -13.60
N PRO A 279 -10.12 8.83 -14.60
CA PRO A 279 -9.25 7.67 -14.37
C PRO A 279 -7.93 8.02 -13.67
N SER A 280 -7.38 9.21 -13.90
CA SER A 280 -6.12 9.69 -13.29
C SER A 280 -6.22 9.94 -11.77
N GLN A 281 -7.43 10.09 -11.24
CA GLN A 281 -7.68 10.30 -9.81
C GLN A 281 -7.96 8.98 -9.07
N ARG A 282 -8.19 7.89 -9.82
CA ARG A 282 -8.37 6.54 -9.27
C ARG A 282 -7.01 5.95 -8.89
N PRO A 283 -6.96 4.91 -8.03
CA PRO A 283 -5.70 4.26 -7.68
C PRO A 283 -4.93 3.83 -8.94
N GLN A 284 -3.63 4.13 -8.96
CA GLN A 284 -2.83 3.98 -10.18
C GLN A 284 -2.79 2.53 -10.68
N ASN A 285 -2.70 1.56 -9.77
CA ASN A 285 -2.57 0.13 -10.05
C ASN A 285 -3.17 -0.70 -8.91
N THR A 286 -3.23 -2.02 -9.09
CA THR A 286 -3.74 -2.96 -8.09
C THR A 286 -2.92 -2.97 -6.78
N GLN A 287 -1.61 -2.69 -6.84
CA GLN A 287 -0.71 -2.68 -5.69
C GLN A 287 -1.09 -1.58 -4.71
N LEU A 288 -1.42 -0.38 -5.21
CA LEU A 288 -1.88 0.72 -4.37
C LEU A 288 -3.19 0.37 -3.65
N ILE A 289 -4.13 -0.30 -4.33
CA ILE A 289 -5.38 -0.75 -3.71
C ILE A 289 -5.10 -1.80 -2.62
N LEU A 290 -4.23 -2.77 -2.89
CA LEU A 290 -3.84 -3.79 -1.89
C LEU A 290 -3.12 -3.19 -0.69
N GLN A 291 -2.26 -2.18 -0.90
CA GLN A 291 -1.59 -1.46 0.17
C GLN A 291 -2.59 -0.71 1.05
N ARG A 292 -3.50 0.05 0.44
CA ARG A 292 -4.56 0.77 1.15
C ARG A 292 -5.50 -0.19 1.91
N LEU A 293 -5.82 -1.33 1.31
CA LEU A 293 -6.58 -2.38 1.98
C LEU A 293 -5.85 -2.98 3.16
N ALA A 294 -4.53 -3.19 3.07
CA ALA A 294 -3.72 -3.67 4.19
C ALA A 294 -3.71 -2.67 5.35
N GLU A 295 -3.59 -1.36 5.06
CA GLU A 295 -3.68 -0.28 6.04
C GLU A 295 -5.05 -0.28 6.75
N ILE A 296 -6.14 -0.45 5.99
CA ILE A 296 -7.51 -0.52 6.51
C ILE A 296 -7.74 -1.82 7.30
N GLU A 297 -7.26 -2.96 6.83
CA GLU A 297 -7.33 -4.25 7.54
C GLU A 297 -6.60 -4.19 8.88
N THR A 298 -5.47 -3.49 8.94
CA THR A 298 -4.71 -3.27 10.19
C THR A 298 -5.53 -2.50 11.24
N GLN A 299 -6.46 -1.64 10.79
CA GLN A 299 -7.36 -0.89 11.66
C GLN A 299 -8.68 -1.62 11.97
N LEU A 300 -9.15 -2.48 11.04
CA LEU A 300 -10.32 -3.34 11.24
C LEU A 300 -10.04 -4.57 12.10
N GLN A 301 -8.78 -4.97 12.20
CA GLN A 301 -8.36 -5.98 13.14
C GLN A 301 -8.39 -5.39 14.56
N PRO A 302 -9.19 -5.92 15.50
CA PRO A 302 -8.72 -5.91 16.89
C PRO A 302 -7.34 -6.61 16.87
N PRO A 303 -6.36 -6.14 17.66
CA PRO A 303 -4.96 -6.54 17.51
C PRO A 303 -4.86 -8.06 17.34
N ALA A 304 -4.31 -8.51 16.22
CA ALA A 304 -4.33 -9.91 15.82
C ALA A 304 -3.76 -10.78 16.94
N THR A 305 -4.62 -11.60 17.52
CA THR A 305 -4.27 -12.69 18.41
C THR A 305 -3.74 -13.80 17.52
N LEU A 306 -2.42 -14.00 17.49
CA LEU A 306 -1.85 -15.22 16.93
C LEU A 306 -2.38 -16.39 17.78
N LEU A 307 -3.22 -17.25 17.21
CA LEU A 307 -3.49 -18.55 17.82
C LEU A 307 -2.21 -19.38 17.67
N PRO A 308 -1.55 -19.79 18.77
CA PRO A 308 -0.39 -20.66 18.71
C PRO A 308 -0.81 -22.07 18.26
N PRO A 309 0.13 -22.91 17.77
CA PRO A 309 -0.08 -24.37 17.77
C PRO A 309 -0.44 -24.80 19.20
N GLU A 310 -1.33 -25.80 19.34
CA GLU A 310 -1.89 -26.24 20.64
C GLU A 310 -0.81 -26.26 21.74
N PRO A 311 -0.91 -25.38 22.75
CA PRO A 311 0.03 -25.41 23.85
C PRO A 311 -0.26 -26.64 24.71
N LYS A 312 0.77 -27.45 24.95
CA LYS A 312 0.76 -28.48 25.99
C LYS A 312 0.37 -27.81 27.31
N LYS A 313 -0.76 -28.24 27.89
CA LYS A 313 -1.32 -27.74 29.16
C LYS A 313 -0.24 -27.64 30.24
N TRP A 314 0.12 -26.42 30.65
CA TRP A 314 0.83 -26.19 31.90
C TRP A 314 -0.11 -25.56 32.92
N SER A 315 -0.33 -26.28 34.02
CA SER A 315 -1.09 -25.81 35.16
C SER A 315 -0.29 -24.75 35.93
N ARG A 316 -0.77 -23.50 35.99
CA ARG A 316 -0.35 -22.53 37.01
C ARG A 316 -1.57 -22.13 37.83
N ARG A 317 -1.62 -22.61 39.08
CA ARG A 317 -2.59 -22.18 40.10
C ARG A 317 -2.23 -20.75 40.52
N ARG A 318 -3.10 -19.76 40.26
CA ARG A 318 -3.02 -18.44 40.91
C ARG A 318 -3.52 -18.56 42.35
N LEU A 319 -2.61 -18.34 43.31
CA LEU A 319 -2.96 -18.09 44.71
C LEU A 319 -3.22 -16.58 44.85
N VAL A 320 -4.49 -16.19 44.86
CA VAL A 320 -4.89 -14.86 45.35
C VAL A 320 -4.86 -14.93 46.87
N LYS A 321 -3.86 -14.29 47.51
CA LYS A 321 -3.88 -14.05 48.96
C LYS A 321 -4.93 -12.98 49.25
N VAL A 322 -6.09 -13.39 49.76
CA VAL A 322 -7.05 -12.50 50.41
C VAL A 322 -6.58 -12.29 51.85
N PHE A 323 -6.08 -11.11 52.18
CA PHE A 323 -6.06 -10.63 53.56
C PHE A 323 -7.46 -10.11 53.89
N GLY A 324 -8.21 -10.89 54.66
CA GLY A 324 -9.45 -10.43 55.29
C GLY A 324 -9.15 -9.91 56.68
N PHE A 325 -9.76 -8.79 57.07
CA PHE A 325 -10.39 -8.60 58.39
C PHE A 325 -11.30 -7.36 58.38
N GLY A 326 -12.59 -7.59 58.65
CA GLY A 326 -13.47 -6.69 59.40
C GLY A 326 -14.31 -5.63 58.65
N GLY A 327 -15.61 -5.89 58.53
CA GLY A 327 -16.63 -4.84 58.67
C GLY A 327 -17.24 -4.24 57.39
N VAL A 328 -18.37 -4.81 56.97
CA VAL A 328 -19.54 -4.21 56.27
C VAL A 328 -19.32 -2.93 55.44
N GLY A 329 -19.36 -3.09 54.12
CA GLY A 329 -19.64 -2.02 53.15
C GLY A 329 -18.78 -2.10 51.88
N LEU A 330 -19.13 -2.99 50.93
CA LEU A 330 -18.42 -3.04 49.64
C LEU A 330 -19.28 -2.43 48.53
N VAL A 331 -18.97 -1.18 48.17
CA VAL A 331 -19.21 -0.65 46.83
C VAL A 331 -18.31 -1.46 45.90
N GLY A 332 -18.91 -2.32 45.08
CA GLY A 332 -18.17 -3.14 44.11
C GLY A 332 -17.58 -2.26 43.02
N ALA A 333 -16.30 -1.90 43.16
CA ALA A 333 -15.49 -1.44 42.05
C ALA A 333 -15.33 -2.60 41.06
N ILE A 334 -16.10 -2.55 39.96
CA ILE A 334 -15.91 -3.45 38.82
C ILE A 334 -14.61 -2.99 38.14
N ALA A 335 -13.49 -3.61 38.50
CA ALA A 335 -12.26 -3.47 37.74
C ALA A 335 -12.48 -4.13 36.37
N LEU A 336 -12.65 -3.30 35.33
CA LEU A 336 -12.55 -3.70 33.93
C LEU A 336 -11.14 -4.24 33.68
N SER A 337 -10.91 -5.53 33.97
CA SER A 337 -9.67 -6.18 33.57
C SER A 337 -9.71 -6.31 32.04
N LYS A 338 -9.00 -5.42 31.34
CA LYS A 338 -8.67 -5.58 29.92
C LYS A 338 -8.25 -7.04 29.70
N PHE A 339 -8.87 -7.71 28.73
CA PHE A 339 -8.50 -9.08 28.35
C PHE A 339 -7.09 -9.04 27.77
N ILE A 340 -6.09 -9.46 28.55
CA ILE A 340 -4.69 -9.55 28.13
C ILE A 340 -4.47 -10.99 27.65
N PRO A 341 -4.09 -11.21 26.38
CA PRO A 341 -3.86 -12.56 25.86
C PRO A 341 -2.71 -13.28 26.59
N ASP A 342 -2.79 -14.60 26.72
CA ASP A 342 -1.78 -15.42 27.43
C ASP A 342 -0.35 -15.35 26.84
N TRP A 343 -0.19 -14.85 25.60
CA TRP A 343 1.10 -14.64 24.94
C TRP A 343 1.65 -13.20 25.11
N THR A 344 1.02 -12.40 25.96
CA THR A 344 1.46 -11.05 26.32
C THR A 344 2.03 -11.04 27.74
N LEU A 345 3.27 -10.58 27.89
CA LEU A 345 3.88 -10.32 29.20
C LEU A 345 3.60 -8.88 29.59
N VAL A 346 3.13 -8.65 30.82
CA VAL A 346 2.90 -7.31 31.35
C VAL A 346 4.08 -6.92 32.24
N VAL A 347 4.69 -5.78 31.97
CA VAL A 347 5.74 -5.19 32.80
C VAL A 347 5.16 -4.04 33.60
N SER A 348 5.37 -4.07 34.92
CA SER A 348 4.96 -2.98 35.80
C SER A 348 5.86 -2.86 37.01
N GLN A 349 6.41 -1.67 37.21
CA GLN A 349 7.30 -1.36 38.34
C GLN A 349 6.59 -1.45 39.71
N VAL A 350 5.26 -1.27 39.76
CA VAL A 350 4.48 -1.34 41.02
C VAL A 350 4.05 -2.77 41.39
N GLY A 351 4.47 -3.77 40.61
CA GLY A 351 4.29 -5.19 40.94
C GLY A 351 2.92 -5.77 40.59
N ASP A 352 2.11 -5.06 39.81
CA ASP A 352 0.80 -5.52 39.31
C ASP A 352 0.87 -6.11 37.88
N GLY A 353 2.09 -6.39 37.39
CA GLY A 353 2.40 -7.09 36.13
C GLY A 353 3.08 -8.45 36.36
N ASP A 354 3.40 -9.15 35.27
CA ASP A 354 4.13 -10.43 35.29
C ASP A 354 5.60 -10.26 35.67
N TYR A 355 6.20 -9.13 35.27
CA TYR A 355 7.59 -8.77 35.54
C TYR A 355 7.70 -7.32 36.05
N GLN A 356 8.74 -7.03 36.82
CA GLN A 356 9.01 -5.67 37.33
C GLN A 356 9.92 -4.86 36.39
N THR A 357 10.70 -5.53 35.55
CA THR A 357 11.61 -4.92 34.58
C THR A 357 11.32 -5.43 33.17
N ILE A 358 11.64 -4.62 32.17
CA ILE A 358 11.46 -4.97 30.76
C ILE A 358 12.52 -5.99 30.33
N THR A 359 13.74 -5.88 30.86
CA THR A 359 14.85 -6.81 30.58
C THR A 359 14.50 -8.23 31.00
N GLU A 360 13.95 -8.43 32.20
CA GLU A 360 13.55 -9.76 32.67
C GLU A 360 12.42 -10.33 31.78
N ALA A 361 11.49 -9.48 31.32
CA ALA A 361 10.46 -9.89 30.38
C ALA A 361 11.04 -10.27 29.01
N ILE A 362 12.03 -9.55 28.48
CA ILE A 362 12.73 -9.87 27.22
C ILE A 362 13.46 -11.21 27.34
N GLU A 363 14.18 -11.43 28.42
CA GLU A 363 14.94 -12.67 28.67
C GLU A 363 14.01 -13.89 28.67
N ASN A 364 12.86 -13.78 29.36
CA ASN A 364 11.89 -14.86 29.50
C ASN A 364 10.89 -14.96 28.33
N ALA A 365 10.82 -13.94 27.47
CA ALA A 365 9.95 -13.97 26.29
C ALA A 365 10.46 -14.95 25.22
N GLN A 366 9.50 -15.62 24.57
CA GLN A 366 9.74 -16.36 23.34
C GLN A 366 9.63 -15.43 22.13
N SER A 367 10.30 -15.80 21.04
CA SER A 367 10.19 -15.06 19.78
C SER A 367 8.74 -15.00 19.31
N GLY A 368 8.29 -13.83 18.87
CA GLY A 368 6.92 -13.51 18.48
C GLY A 368 6.02 -13.02 19.62
N MET A 369 6.49 -13.02 20.87
CA MET A 369 5.68 -12.54 22.01
C MET A 369 5.60 -11.01 22.06
N ARG A 370 4.56 -10.54 22.75
CA ARG A 370 4.34 -9.13 23.04
C ARG A 370 4.67 -8.82 24.50
N ILE A 371 5.35 -7.71 24.71
CA ILE A 371 5.62 -7.13 26.04
C ILE A 371 4.85 -5.82 26.14
N LEU A 372 3.96 -5.73 27.12
CA LEU A 372 3.15 -4.57 27.41
C LEU A 372 3.75 -3.83 28.61
N VAL A 373 4.21 -2.60 28.42
CA VAL A 373 4.93 -1.83 29.45
C VAL A 373 4.02 -0.77 30.05
N ARG A 374 3.74 -0.86 31.35
CA ARG A 374 2.93 0.15 32.06
C ARG A 374 3.74 1.41 32.40
N PRO A 375 3.07 2.54 32.68
CA PRO A 375 3.70 3.75 33.19
C PRO A 375 4.69 3.49 34.32
N GLY A 376 5.88 4.09 34.22
CA GLY A 376 6.99 3.85 35.13
C GLY A 376 8.30 4.41 34.59
N VAL A 377 9.30 4.46 35.48
CA VAL A 377 10.68 4.84 35.11
C VAL A 377 11.56 3.61 35.25
N TYR A 378 11.90 3.04 34.11
CA TYR A 378 12.68 1.81 33.96
C TYR A 378 14.14 2.18 33.70
N LYS A 379 15.02 1.89 34.66
CA LYS A 379 16.45 2.16 34.54
C LYS A 379 17.19 0.91 34.07
N GLU A 380 17.19 0.69 32.77
CA GLU A 380 17.67 -0.55 32.16
C GLU A 380 18.07 -0.37 30.67
N SER A 381 18.75 -1.37 30.13
CA SER A 381 19.17 -1.45 28.73
C SER A 381 18.45 -2.60 28.03
N LEU A 382 17.74 -2.29 26.94
CA LEU A 382 16.94 -3.27 26.21
C LEU A 382 17.75 -3.85 25.05
N VAL A 383 18.07 -5.14 25.13
CA VAL A 383 18.74 -5.85 24.03
C VAL A 383 17.72 -6.76 23.33
N LEU A 384 17.38 -6.42 22.08
CA LEU A 384 16.43 -7.21 21.28
C LEU A 384 17.20 -8.20 20.40
N ASP A 385 17.36 -9.42 20.88
CA ASP A 385 18.05 -10.52 20.19
C ASP A 385 17.11 -11.53 19.51
N LYS A 386 15.81 -11.43 19.79
CA LYS A 386 14.74 -12.28 19.27
C LYS A 386 13.57 -11.41 18.80
N ALA A 387 12.67 -11.96 17.99
CA ALA A 387 11.58 -11.18 17.46
C ALA A 387 10.58 -10.83 18.56
N LEU A 388 10.40 -9.55 18.89
CA LEU A 388 9.53 -9.10 19.98
C LEU A 388 8.75 -7.85 19.59
N THR A 389 7.57 -7.71 20.17
CA THR A 389 6.76 -6.48 20.09
C THR A 389 6.66 -5.86 21.48
N ILE A 390 7.33 -4.73 21.70
CA ILE A 390 7.28 -3.96 22.95
C ILE A 390 6.37 -2.76 22.76
N VAL A 391 5.31 -2.65 23.57
CA VAL A 391 4.28 -1.61 23.44
C VAL A 391 4.00 -0.96 24.78
N GLY A 392 3.98 0.37 24.83
CA GLY A 392 3.52 1.11 26.00
C GLY A 392 2.00 0.99 26.24
N ASP A 393 1.58 0.75 27.48
CA ASP A 393 0.17 0.75 27.95
C ASP A 393 -0.16 2.04 28.68
N GLY A 394 -0.14 3.16 27.95
CA GLY A 394 -0.39 4.47 28.53
C GLY A 394 0.09 5.60 27.64
N ALA A 395 0.17 6.80 28.21
CA ALA A 395 0.78 7.92 27.52
C ALA A 395 2.29 7.70 27.39
N THR A 396 2.85 7.94 26.21
CA THR A 396 4.28 7.75 25.90
C THR A 396 5.19 8.45 26.92
N ALA A 397 4.80 9.65 27.37
CA ALA A 397 5.58 10.46 28.30
C ALA A 397 5.72 9.84 29.71
N ASP A 398 4.81 8.94 30.08
CA ASP A 398 4.77 8.29 31.40
C ASP A 398 5.52 6.95 31.43
N ILE A 399 6.00 6.47 30.28
CA ILE A 399 6.71 5.19 30.14
C ILE A 399 8.13 5.49 29.71
N ILE A 400 9.01 5.64 30.69
CA ILE A 400 10.38 6.13 30.48
C ILE A 400 11.34 4.97 30.67
N ILE A 401 12.13 4.67 29.64
CA ILE A 401 13.31 3.82 29.74
C ILE A 401 14.54 4.72 29.72
N GLU A 402 15.39 4.59 30.73
CA GLU A 402 16.58 5.39 30.91
C GLU A 402 17.79 4.45 31.08
N SER A 403 18.84 4.67 30.29
CA SER A 403 20.13 3.99 30.49
C SER A 403 21.24 5.01 30.69
N THR A 404 22.17 4.71 31.61
CA THR A 404 23.31 5.56 31.94
C THR A 404 24.65 4.97 31.52
N ASP A 405 24.77 3.68 31.27
CA ASP A 405 26.05 2.98 31.08
C ASP A 405 26.12 2.16 29.79
N SER A 406 25.08 2.25 28.96
CA SER A 406 24.91 1.45 27.74
C SER A 406 23.88 2.11 26.83
N ASN A 407 23.68 1.55 25.63
CA ASN A 407 22.57 1.96 24.77
C ASN A 407 21.23 1.67 25.48
N CYS A 408 20.25 2.56 25.37
CA CYS A 408 18.93 2.33 25.97
C CYS A 408 18.18 1.21 25.23
N LEU A 409 18.34 1.14 23.91
CA LEU A 409 17.84 0.08 23.06
C LEU A 409 18.91 -0.36 22.06
N LEU A 410 19.18 -1.66 21.99
CA LEU A 410 20.09 -2.27 21.02
C LEU A 410 19.38 -3.38 20.24
N CYS A 411 19.26 -3.20 18.92
CA CYS A 411 18.62 -4.17 18.03
C CYS A 411 19.67 -5.16 17.48
N LYS A 412 19.54 -6.44 17.81
CA LYS A 412 20.38 -7.54 17.31
C LYS A 412 19.61 -8.57 16.49
N THR A 413 18.32 -8.35 16.27
CA THR A 413 17.42 -9.25 15.56
C THR A 413 16.96 -8.65 14.23
N ASP A 414 16.52 -9.50 13.30
CA ASP A 414 16.03 -9.07 11.99
C ASP A 414 14.63 -8.46 12.03
N GLN A 415 13.86 -8.73 13.08
CA GLN A 415 12.48 -8.26 13.23
C GLN A 415 12.20 -7.88 14.67
N ALA A 416 11.85 -6.63 14.93
CA ALA A 416 11.38 -6.19 16.23
C ALA A 416 10.43 -5.01 16.05
N GLU A 417 9.58 -4.78 17.04
CA GLU A 417 8.71 -3.61 17.07
C GLU A 417 8.75 -2.98 18.46
N VAL A 418 8.95 -1.67 18.51
CA VAL A 418 8.95 -0.88 19.74
C VAL A 418 8.04 0.33 19.53
N ARG A 419 6.98 0.44 20.35
CA ARG A 419 6.00 1.52 20.24
C ARG A 419 5.65 2.20 21.55
N GLY A 420 5.43 3.52 21.47
CA GLY A 420 4.79 4.27 22.55
C GLY A 420 5.66 4.36 23.81
N LEU A 421 6.98 4.42 23.66
CA LEU A 421 7.94 4.52 24.76
C LEU A 421 8.73 5.83 24.70
N THR A 422 9.14 6.34 25.86
CA THR A 422 10.13 7.41 25.99
C THR A 422 11.49 6.79 26.27
N LEU A 423 12.46 6.94 25.36
CA LEU A 423 13.83 6.43 25.50
C LEU A 423 14.79 7.57 25.82
N ARG A 424 15.53 7.46 26.93
CA ARG A 424 16.48 8.48 27.39
C ARG A 424 17.87 7.88 27.53
N GLY A 425 18.76 8.22 26.60
CA GLY A 425 20.18 7.92 26.73
C GLY A 425 20.86 8.98 27.59
N ARG A 426 21.48 8.57 28.69
CA ARG A 426 22.27 9.45 29.55
C ARG A 426 23.75 9.20 29.34
N ALA A 427 24.56 10.23 29.46
CA ALA A 427 26.01 10.06 29.50
C ALA A 427 26.41 9.31 30.78
N GLY A 428 27.28 8.32 30.62
CA GLY A 428 27.73 7.50 31.74
C GLY A 428 28.87 8.09 32.54
N GLU A 429 29.13 7.47 33.70
CA GLU A 429 30.33 7.74 34.48
C GLU A 429 31.58 7.45 33.62
N LYS A 430 32.65 8.23 33.79
CA LYS A 430 33.94 8.09 33.06
C LYS A 430 33.91 8.45 31.56
N ASN A 431 32.96 9.29 31.12
CA ASN A 431 32.93 9.85 29.76
C ASN A 431 32.76 8.80 28.64
N GLN A 432 32.17 7.63 28.97
CA GLN A 432 31.76 6.64 27.98
C GLN A 432 30.52 7.15 27.24
N GLN A 433 30.51 6.97 25.92
CA GLN A 433 29.48 7.53 25.05
C GLN A 433 28.68 6.41 24.37
N TYR A 434 27.35 6.54 24.38
CA TYR A 434 26.40 5.55 23.89
C TYR A 434 25.32 6.23 23.06
N PHE A 435 24.75 5.50 22.10
CA PHE A 435 23.55 5.94 21.39
C PHE A 435 22.32 5.62 22.24
N THR A 436 21.25 6.42 22.18
CA THR A 436 20.01 6.04 22.86
C THR A 436 19.42 4.78 22.22
N VAL A 437 19.39 4.74 20.89
CA VAL A 437 18.97 3.58 20.10
C VAL A 437 20.07 3.22 19.12
N ASP A 438 20.50 1.96 19.12
CA ASP A 438 21.53 1.43 18.24
C ASP A 438 21.00 0.28 17.37
N ILE A 439 21.08 0.43 16.05
CA ILE A 439 20.50 -0.48 15.05
C ILE A 439 21.59 -0.90 14.04
N PRO A 440 22.46 -1.86 14.41
CA PRO A 440 23.52 -2.40 13.54
C PRO A 440 23.00 -3.33 12.43
N GLN A 441 21.77 -3.85 12.55
CA GLN A 441 21.16 -4.74 11.58
C GLN A 441 19.65 -4.86 11.79
N GLY A 442 18.96 -5.39 10.77
CA GLY A 442 17.58 -5.82 10.86
C GLY A 442 16.56 -4.74 10.52
N LYS A 443 15.29 -5.15 10.54
CA LYS A 443 14.13 -4.33 10.22
C LYS A 443 13.29 -4.10 11.47
N ILE A 444 13.79 -3.25 12.35
CA ILE A 444 13.04 -2.81 13.53
C ILE A 444 12.07 -1.70 13.14
N LEU A 445 10.83 -1.79 13.64
CA LEU A 445 9.88 -0.69 13.63
C LEU A 445 9.94 0.05 14.96
N LEU A 446 10.32 1.32 14.92
CA LEU A 446 10.27 2.23 16.06
C LEU A 446 9.16 3.26 15.79
N ALA A 447 8.06 3.19 16.54
CA ALA A 447 6.89 4.03 16.25
C ALA A 447 6.27 4.73 17.45
N ASN A 448 5.86 5.99 17.29
CA ASN A 448 5.20 6.78 18.35
C ASN A 448 6.06 6.92 19.62
N CYS A 449 7.39 6.94 19.47
CA CYS A 449 8.34 7.05 20.57
C CYS A 449 8.87 8.50 20.72
N GLN A 450 9.23 8.85 21.95
CA GLN A 450 9.99 10.07 22.26
C GLN A 450 11.42 9.68 22.62
N ILE A 451 12.40 10.30 21.99
CA ILE A 451 13.80 9.86 22.11
C ILE A 451 14.69 11.06 22.37
N THR A 452 15.47 11.00 23.45
CA THR A 452 16.45 12.03 23.82
C THR A 452 17.81 11.40 24.11
N SER A 453 18.89 12.16 23.93
CA SER A 453 20.26 11.69 24.19
C SER A 453 21.15 12.78 24.75
N ASP A 454 21.66 12.57 25.97
CA ASP A 454 22.71 13.42 26.57
C ASP A 454 24.14 12.96 26.16
N SER A 455 24.27 11.93 25.31
CA SER A 455 25.54 11.23 25.05
C SER A 455 25.99 11.31 23.58
N LEU A 456 25.73 10.28 22.74
CA LEU A 456 25.93 10.34 21.29
C LEU A 456 24.65 10.80 20.58
N SER A 457 24.54 10.47 19.29
CA SER A 457 23.30 10.65 18.53
C SER A 457 22.14 9.85 19.15
N SER A 458 20.90 10.34 18.99
CA SER A 458 19.75 9.67 19.61
C SER A 458 19.45 8.32 18.96
N ILE A 459 19.60 8.20 17.64
CA ILE A 459 19.47 6.93 16.92
C ILE A 459 20.69 6.74 16.02
N ALA A 460 21.34 5.59 16.11
CA ALA A 460 22.34 5.13 15.15
C ALA A 460 21.78 4.00 14.28
N ILE A 461 21.92 4.14 12.98
CA ILE A 461 21.53 3.15 11.97
C ILE A 461 22.77 2.84 11.14
N HIS A 462 23.31 1.63 11.29
CA HIS A 462 24.55 1.26 10.61
C HIS A 462 24.58 -0.21 10.24
N GLY A 463 25.50 -0.57 9.36
CA GLY A 463 25.59 -1.92 8.81
C GLY A 463 24.73 -2.11 7.55
N SER A 464 25.30 -2.82 6.58
CA SER A 464 24.71 -3.00 5.23
C SER A 464 23.34 -3.72 5.19
N THR A 465 22.97 -4.38 6.28
CA THR A 465 21.70 -5.12 6.48
C THR A 465 20.71 -4.37 7.36
N SER A 466 21.06 -3.19 7.86
CA SER A 466 20.18 -2.35 8.68
C SER A 466 19.21 -1.58 7.79
N ASP A 467 17.92 -1.78 8.02
CA ASP A 467 16.82 -1.19 7.25
C ASP A 467 15.59 -0.97 8.14
N PRO A 468 15.71 -0.16 9.22
CA PRO A 468 14.60 0.10 10.15
C PRO A 468 13.54 1.02 9.53
N VAL A 469 12.36 1.01 10.16
CA VAL A 469 11.31 2.01 9.93
C VAL A 469 11.15 2.83 11.22
N ILE A 470 11.38 4.13 11.14
CA ILE A 470 11.19 5.08 12.24
C ILE A 470 10.01 5.97 11.85
N GLN A 471 8.90 5.84 12.59
CA GLN A 471 7.61 6.40 12.19
C GLN A 471 6.95 7.17 13.33
N ASN A 472 6.44 8.38 13.08
CA ASN A 472 5.71 9.17 14.09
C ASN A 472 6.50 9.39 15.39
N CYS A 473 7.83 9.46 15.30
CA CYS A 473 8.72 9.67 16.44
C CYS A 473 9.09 11.14 16.64
N GLN A 474 9.29 11.53 17.90
CA GLN A 474 9.86 12.81 18.29
C GLN A 474 11.30 12.59 18.79
N ILE A 475 12.29 13.06 18.05
CA ILE A 475 13.71 12.96 18.43
C ILE A 475 14.22 14.33 18.81
N ARG A 476 14.63 14.49 20.07
CA ARG A 476 14.89 15.81 20.64
C ARG A 476 16.17 15.85 21.45
N ASP A 477 16.76 17.04 21.53
CA ASP A 477 17.84 17.36 22.45
C ASP A 477 19.03 16.40 22.35
N GLY A 478 19.33 15.89 21.15
CA GLY A 478 20.47 15.02 20.91
C GLY A 478 21.79 15.75 21.13
N LYS A 479 22.73 15.13 21.85
CA LYS A 479 24.07 15.70 22.08
C LYS A 479 24.94 15.71 20.82
N GLN A 480 24.63 14.87 19.84
CA GLN A 480 25.15 14.91 18.48
C GLN A 480 23.99 15.09 17.49
N SER A 481 23.84 14.21 16.49
CA SER A 481 22.73 14.26 15.55
C SER A 481 21.49 13.63 16.17
N GLY A 482 20.31 14.01 15.69
CA GLY A 482 19.09 13.28 16.06
C GLY A 482 19.17 11.82 15.58
N ILE A 483 19.42 11.64 14.28
CA ILE A 483 19.63 10.33 13.66
C ILE A 483 20.95 10.34 12.90
N TYR A 484 21.77 9.31 13.10
CA TYR A 484 23.02 9.10 12.38
C TYR A 484 22.97 7.79 11.60
N VAL A 485 22.99 7.89 10.27
CA VAL A 485 22.97 6.75 9.35
C VAL A 485 24.34 6.61 8.69
N TYR A 486 25.02 5.48 8.88
CA TYR A 486 26.39 5.28 8.38
C TYR A 486 26.67 3.81 8.02
N GLU A 487 27.86 3.50 7.50
CA GLU A 487 28.28 2.13 7.12
C GLU A 487 27.28 1.39 6.21
N ASN A 488 26.81 2.07 5.15
CA ASN A 488 25.79 1.56 4.21
C ASN A 488 24.43 1.23 4.85
N GLY A 489 24.14 1.79 6.03
CA GLY A 489 22.83 1.74 6.66
C GLY A 489 21.75 2.30 5.76
N ARG A 490 20.58 1.68 5.78
CA ARG A 490 19.36 2.11 5.08
C ARG A 490 18.26 2.34 6.10
N GLY A 491 17.04 2.52 5.64
CA GLY A 491 15.88 2.67 6.48
C GLY A 491 14.95 3.77 5.99
N THR A 492 13.74 3.76 6.54
CA THR A 492 12.72 4.78 6.26
C THR A 492 12.46 5.59 7.52
N ILE A 493 12.64 6.90 7.43
CA ILE A 493 12.34 7.87 8.49
C ILE A 493 11.13 8.67 8.00
N GLU A 494 9.98 8.48 8.64
CA GLU A 494 8.74 9.08 8.16
C GLU A 494 7.86 9.69 9.25
N ASP A 495 7.21 10.80 8.93
CA ASP A 495 6.26 11.49 9.82
C ASP A 495 6.89 11.84 11.19
N CYS A 496 8.21 12.05 11.20
CA CYS A 496 9.00 12.36 12.40
C CYS A 496 9.25 13.86 12.57
N GLU A 497 9.36 14.29 13.83
CA GLU A 497 9.82 15.62 14.21
C GLU A 497 11.18 15.48 14.91
N LEU A 498 12.21 16.12 14.35
CA LEU A 498 13.55 16.18 14.94
C LEU A 498 13.87 17.62 15.26
N VAL A 499 14.24 17.88 16.52
CA VAL A 499 14.34 19.25 17.03
C VAL A 499 15.41 19.43 18.10
N ASN A 500 16.07 20.58 18.10
CA ASN A 500 17.04 21.02 19.12
C ASN A 500 18.27 20.10 19.27
N ASN A 501 18.72 19.41 18.22
CA ASN A 501 19.93 18.61 18.28
C ASN A 501 21.18 19.49 18.24
N SER A 502 22.27 19.02 18.85
CA SER A 502 23.49 19.82 19.03
C SER A 502 24.37 19.88 17.77
N THR A 503 24.12 19.01 16.79
CA THR A 503 24.70 19.09 15.44
C THR A 503 23.55 19.22 14.44
N THR A 504 23.33 18.22 13.59
CA THR A 504 22.22 18.16 12.64
C THR A 504 21.05 17.32 13.12
N ALA A 505 19.86 17.49 12.55
CA ALA A 505 18.77 16.56 12.81
C ALA A 505 19.09 15.16 12.26
N ILE A 506 19.56 15.08 11.01
CA ILE A 506 19.95 13.81 10.37
C ILE A 506 21.34 13.94 9.74
N THR A 507 22.23 13.00 10.05
CA THR A 507 23.50 12.85 9.32
C THR A 507 23.48 11.53 8.55
N VAL A 508 23.80 11.59 7.27
CA VAL A 508 23.94 10.45 6.36
C VAL A 508 25.38 10.38 5.87
N ASP A 509 26.03 9.26 6.16
CA ASP A 509 27.48 9.12 6.08
C ASP A 509 27.86 7.77 5.45
N THR A 510 29.08 7.65 4.94
CA THR A 510 29.75 6.38 4.61
C THR A 510 28.87 5.43 3.80
N GLY A 511 28.41 5.89 2.63
CA GLY A 511 27.59 5.11 1.70
C GLY A 511 26.16 4.81 2.16
N ALA A 512 25.71 5.35 3.29
CA ALA A 512 24.33 5.19 3.76
C ALA A 512 23.31 5.73 2.74
N ASN A 513 22.11 5.15 2.73
CA ASN A 513 21.07 5.48 1.75
C ASN A 513 19.66 5.37 2.35
N PRO A 514 19.27 6.28 3.27
CA PRO A 514 17.93 6.30 3.85
C PRO A 514 16.90 6.99 2.93
N LEU A 515 15.63 6.64 3.15
CA LEU A 515 14.47 7.41 2.69
C LEU A 515 13.94 8.26 3.85
N ILE A 516 13.94 9.58 3.68
CA ILE A 516 13.46 10.56 4.67
C ILE A 516 12.24 11.23 4.06
N ARG A 517 11.06 11.09 4.68
CA ARG A 517 9.82 11.62 4.11
C ARG A 517 8.85 12.21 5.10
N ARG A 518 8.17 13.30 4.74
CA ARG A 518 7.14 13.95 5.59
C ARG A 518 7.66 14.30 6.99
N CYS A 519 8.94 14.64 7.11
CA CYS A 519 9.59 14.98 8.37
C CYS A 519 9.69 16.49 8.58
N LYS A 520 9.71 16.90 9.85
CA LYS A 520 10.04 18.27 10.27
C LYS A 520 11.40 18.28 10.98
N LEU A 521 12.32 19.08 10.47
CA LEU A 521 13.73 19.11 10.89
C LEU A 521 14.10 20.55 11.23
N HIS A 522 14.13 20.90 12.51
CA HIS A 522 14.23 22.32 12.88
C HIS A 522 14.87 22.64 14.22
N SER A 523 15.33 23.89 14.33
CA SER A 523 15.94 24.44 15.54
C SER A 523 17.22 23.71 15.97
N ASP A 524 17.90 23.01 15.07
CA ASP A 524 19.17 22.35 15.34
C ASP A 524 20.34 23.35 15.34
N LYS A 525 21.39 23.05 16.11
CA LYS A 525 22.53 23.96 16.30
C LYS A 525 23.48 24.02 15.10
N GLU A 526 23.41 23.06 14.19
CA GLU A 526 24.04 23.10 12.89
C GLU A 526 22.96 23.13 11.80
N GLY A 527 22.96 22.18 10.87
CA GLY A 527 21.99 22.09 9.77
C GLY A 527 20.85 21.10 10.00
N GLY A 528 19.90 21.02 9.07
CA GLY A 528 18.83 20.01 9.12
C GLY A 528 19.34 18.62 8.73
N ILE A 529 19.90 18.49 7.52
CA ILE A 529 20.45 17.23 7.01
C ILE A 529 21.89 17.42 6.52
N LEU A 530 22.80 16.54 6.91
CA LEU A 530 24.17 16.49 6.38
C LEU A 530 24.40 15.18 5.64
N PHE A 531 24.75 15.26 4.35
CA PHE A 531 25.26 14.14 3.56
C PHE A 531 26.78 14.27 3.40
N ARG A 532 27.53 13.25 3.82
CA ARG A 532 29.00 13.21 3.69
C ARG A 532 29.51 11.79 3.40
N ASN A 533 30.80 11.69 3.04
CA ASN A 533 31.52 10.47 2.66
C ASN A 533 30.69 9.51 1.79
N GLN A 534 30.28 9.98 0.60
CA GLN A 534 29.45 9.23 -0.36
C GLN A 534 28.05 8.88 0.19
N GLY A 535 27.51 9.71 1.08
CA GLY A 535 26.12 9.61 1.53
C GLY A 535 25.15 9.74 0.36
N LEU A 536 24.20 8.82 0.29
CA LEU A 536 23.10 8.80 -0.66
C LEU A 536 21.79 8.95 0.10
N GLY A 537 20.66 9.00 -0.60
CA GLY A 537 19.36 9.03 0.05
C GLY A 537 18.33 9.77 -0.77
N THR A 538 17.09 9.65 -0.35
CA THR A 538 15.98 10.46 -0.89
C THR A 538 15.35 11.23 0.26
N VAL A 539 15.22 12.54 0.09
CA VAL A 539 14.49 13.44 0.99
C VAL A 539 13.26 13.92 0.24
N GLU A 540 12.06 13.59 0.71
CA GLU A 540 10.82 13.97 0.04
C GLU A 540 9.75 14.53 0.97
N ASP A 541 9.04 15.57 0.52
CA ASP A 541 7.89 16.12 1.24
C ASP A 541 8.24 16.57 2.69
N CYS A 542 9.48 17.00 2.93
CA CYS A 542 9.98 17.43 4.24
C CYS A 542 9.98 18.96 4.42
N GLU A 543 9.90 19.41 5.68
CA GLU A 543 10.02 20.81 6.09
C GLU A 543 11.29 20.98 6.94
N ILE A 544 12.27 21.75 6.45
CA ILE A 544 13.60 21.93 7.06
C ILE A 544 13.82 23.42 7.34
N PHE A 545 13.82 23.81 8.62
CA PHE A 545 13.74 25.23 8.94
C PHE A 545 14.33 25.64 10.28
N ASN A 546 14.56 26.94 10.46
CA ASN A 546 15.04 27.53 11.73
C ASN A 546 16.34 26.92 12.30
N ASN A 547 17.11 26.20 11.49
CA ASN A 547 18.41 25.67 11.90
C ASN A 547 19.46 26.79 11.92
N ASN A 548 20.53 26.59 12.69
CA ASN A 548 21.53 27.63 12.83
C ASN A 548 22.40 27.79 11.57
N LEU A 549 22.76 26.67 10.93
CA LEU A 549 23.52 26.62 9.67
C LEU A 549 22.61 26.17 8.52
N SER A 550 23.19 25.68 7.42
CA SER A 550 22.44 25.39 6.20
C SER A 550 21.37 24.32 6.41
N GLY A 551 20.22 24.47 5.75
CA GLY A 551 19.12 23.50 5.86
C GLY A 551 19.56 22.10 5.46
N ILE A 552 20.19 21.96 4.29
CA ILE A 552 20.83 20.73 3.84
C ILE A 552 22.28 21.03 3.44
N GLU A 553 23.22 20.23 3.91
CA GLU A 553 24.63 20.26 3.49
C GLU A 553 24.99 18.96 2.77
N ILE A 554 25.63 19.06 1.60
CA ILE A 554 26.05 17.92 0.80
C ILE A 554 27.53 18.05 0.44
N ARG A 555 28.33 17.06 0.84
CA ARG A 555 29.78 17.07 0.64
C ARG A 555 30.41 15.69 0.48
N ASP A 556 31.71 15.67 0.24
CA ASP A 556 32.52 14.44 0.22
C ASP A 556 31.97 13.39 -0.76
N ASP A 557 31.76 13.79 -2.01
CA ASP A 557 31.24 12.97 -3.13
C ASP A 557 29.81 12.39 -2.95
N SER A 558 29.10 12.82 -1.91
CA SER A 558 27.69 12.47 -1.64
C SER A 558 26.75 12.92 -2.76
N ASN A 559 25.63 12.22 -2.94
CA ASN A 559 24.70 12.48 -4.05
C ASN A 559 23.24 12.09 -3.72
N PRO A 560 22.54 12.85 -2.86
CA PRO A 560 21.14 12.61 -2.57
C PRO A 560 20.18 13.17 -3.65
N LEU A 561 18.95 12.66 -3.64
CA LEU A 561 17.79 13.25 -4.30
C LEU A 561 16.95 14.00 -3.27
N ILE A 562 16.65 15.27 -3.53
CA ILE A 562 15.83 16.13 -2.68
C ILE A 562 14.64 16.60 -3.52
N GLN A 563 13.43 16.23 -3.15
CA GLN A 563 12.24 16.52 -3.94
C GLN A 563 11.08 17.03 -3.10
N ARG A 564 10.31 18.01 -3.60
CA ARG A 564 9.07 18.49 -2.96
C ARG A 564 9.26 18.95 -1.50
N CYS A 565 10.44 19.46 -1.17
CA CYS A 565 10.77 19.91 0.19
C CYS A 565 10.61 21.43 0.35
N GLN A 566 10.31 21.86 1.57
CA GLN A 566 10.34 23.26 1.97
C GLN A 566 11.57 23.50 2.85
N ILE A 567 12.45 24.43 2.44
CA ILE A 567 13.71 24.70 3.13
C ILE A 567 13.84 26.19 3.39
N HIS A 568 13.66 26.61 4.64
CA HIS A 568 13.48 28.02 4.92
C HIS A 568 13.91 28.50 6.30
N ASN A 569 14.11 29.82 6.45
CA ASN A 569 14.41 30.48 7.73
C ASN A 569 15.65 29.91 8.46
N ASN A 570 16.58 29.26 7.77
CA ASN A 570 17.86 28.85 8.36
C ASN A 570 18.73 30.10 8.60
N LYS A 571 19.37 30.22 9.77
CA LYS A 571 19.79 31.54 10.32
C LYS A 571 21.09 32.07 9.74
N GLU A 572 22.15 31.28 9.80
CA GLU A 572 23.52 31.60 9.38
C GLU A 572 24.00 30.56 8.35
N GLY A 573 23.11 30.17 7.46
CA GLY A 573 23.39 29.20 6.41
C GLY A 573 22.50 29.36 5.19
N ASP A 574 22.85 28.62 4.16
CA ASP A 574 22.08 28.52 2.92
C ASP A 574 20.84 27.64 3.11
N GLY A 575 19.91 27.69 2.16
CA GLY A 575 18.91 26.63 2.09
C GLY A 575 19.58 25.28 1.87
N ILE A 576 20.36 25.17 0.80
CA ILE A 576 21.16 23.99 0.47
C ILE A 576 22.60 24.40 0.15
N LEU A 577 23.58 23.81 0.82
CA LEU A 577 25.01 24.00 0.56
C LEU A 577 25.61 22.73 -0.05
N ILE A 578 26.18 22.83 -1.25
CA ILE A 578 26.86 21.74 -1.95
C ILE A 578 28.35 22.10 -2.09
N HIS A 579 29.24 21.34 -1.44
CA HIS A 579 30.68 21.64 -1.46
C HIS A 579 31.56 20.39 -1.39
N GLN A 580 32.88 20.52 -1.52
CA GLN A 580 33.84 19.40 -1.45
C GLN A 580 33.44 18.22 -2.35
N LYS A 581 33.19 18.50 -3.63
CA LYS A 581 32.72 17.52 -4.64
C LYS A 581 31.37 16.87 -4.34
N GLY A 582 30.61 17.39 -3.39
CA GLY A 582 29.22 17.01 -3.18
C GLY A 582 28.42 17.20 -4.47
N ARG A 583 27.44 16.32 -4.67
CA ARG A 583 26.50 16.34 -5.78
C ARG A 583 25.08 16.25 -5.27
N GLY A 584 24.10 16.56 -6.09
CA GLY A 584 22.71 16.31 -5.70
C GLY A 584 21.74 16.71 -6.80
N THR A 585 20.56 16.11 -6.75
CA THR A 585 19.42 16.51 -7.58
C THR A 585 18.37 17.13 -6.68
N ILE A 586 17.99 18.37 -6.95
CA ILE A 586 17.02 19.16 -6.20
C ILE A 586 15.86 19.48 -7.12
N GLU A 587 14.66 19.01 -6.78
CA GLU A 587 13.49 19.06 -7.65
C GLU A 587 12.23 19.56 -6.96
N ASP A 588 11.47 20.43 -7.62
CA ASP A 588 10.12 20.79 -7.15
C ASP A 588 10.11 21.31 -5.70
N CYS A 589 11.21 21.94 -5.25
CA CYS A 589 11.40 22.43 -3.88
C CYS A 589 11.11 23.92 -3.75
N ASP A 590 10.60 24.33 -2.58
CA ASP A 590 10.44 25.72 -2.17
C ASP A 590 11.57 26.09 -1.18
N ILE A 591 12.51 26.94 -1.60
CA ILE A 591 13.69 27.32 -0.82
C ILE A 591 13.68 28.82 -0.57
N PHE A 592 13.41 29.27 0.66
CA PHE A 592 13.14 30.69 0.88
C PHE A 592 13.53 31.25 2.24
N SER A 593 13.72 32.57 2.32
CA SER A 593 13.99 33.27 3.58
C SER A 593 15.21 32.75 4.37
N ASN A 594 16.19 32.13 3.70
CA ASN A 594 17.40 31.65 4.37
C ASN A 594 18.39 32.80 4.61
N GLY A 595 19.24 32.60 5.62
CA GLY A 595 20.21 33.55 6.14
C GLY A 595 21.30 33.89 5.14
N PHE A 596 21.64 32.95 4.25
CA PHE A 596 22.54 33.16 3.12
C PHE A 596 21.82 33.00 1.78
N SER A 597 22.35 32.20 0.85
CA SER A 597 21.76 31.96 -0.45
C SER A 597 20.68 30.90 -0.36
N GLY A 598 19.83 30.78 -1.38
CA GLY A 598 18.92 29.65 -1.47
C GLY A 598 19.70 28.34 -1.68
N VAL A 599 20.53 28.31 -2.72
CA VAL A 599 21.44 27.20 -3.03
C VAL A 599 22.85 27.74 -3.25
N GLU A 600 23.83 27.28 -2.47
CA GLU A 600 25.25 27.58 -2.69
C GLU A 600 25.98 26.32 -3.20
N ILE A 601 26.78 26.47 -4.26
CA ILE A 601 27.60 25.41 -4.84
C ILE A 601 29.05 25.89 -4.89
N ARG A 602 29.95 25.20 -4.20
CA ARG A 602 31.37 25.58 -4.18
C ARG A 602 32.34 24.42 -4.06
N ASP A 603 33.64 24.70 -4.08
CA ASP A 603 34.71 23.74 -3.79
C ASP A 603 34.58 22.43 -4.59
N GLY A 604 34.32 22.55 -5.89
CA GLY A 604 34.14 21.41 -6.81
C GLY A 604 32.77 20.72 -6.74
N GLY A 605 31.82 21.26 -5.98
CA GLY A 605 30.44 20.74 -5.91
C GLY A 605 29.71 20.83 -7.26
N ASN A 606 28.76 19.92 -7.50
CA ASN A 606 28.01 19.84 -8.76
C ASN A 606 26.56 19.41 -8.56
N ALA A 607 25.60 20.32 -8.74
CA ALA A 607 24.19 20.04 -8.51
C ALA A 607 23.30 20.24 -9.75
N VAL A 608 22.19 19.49 -9.78
CA VAL A 608 21.08 19.71 -10.71
C VAL A 608 19.92 20.27 -9.91
N VAL A 609 19.49 21.49 -10.23
CA VAL A 609 18.35 22.17 -9.59
C VAL A 609 17.28 22.38 -10.65
N ARG A 610 16.08 21.84 -10.46
CA ARG A 610 15.01 21.95 -11.47
C ARG A 610 13.63 22.16 -10.88
N ARG A 611 12.84 23.03 -11.53
CA ARG A 611 11.44 23.31 -11.14
C ARG A 611 11.28 23.79 -9.69
N CYS A 612 12.32 24.39 -9.13
CA CYS A 612 12.32 24.91 -7.76
C CYS A 612 11.92 26.39 -7.72
N ARG A 613 11.28 26.80 -6.64
CA ARG A 613 11.09 28.22 -6.29
C ARG A 613 12.09 28.60 -5.22
N ILE A 614 13.04 29.46 -5.56
CA ILE A 614 14.13 29.88 -4.67
C ILE A 614 14.05 31.40 -4.49
N THR A 615 13.43 31.86 -3.41
CA THR A 615 13.00 33.27 -3.30
C THR A 615 13.29 33.84 -1.92
N LYS A 616 13.40 35.18 -1.80
CA LYS A 616 13.50 35.87 -0.50
C LYS A 616 14.70 35.50 0.38
N ASN A 617 15.74 34.88 -0.17
CA ASN A 617 16.96 34.60 0.56
C ASN A 617 17.79 35.89 0.72
N LYS A 618 18.56 36.01 1.81
CA LYS A 618 19.34 37.23 2.11
C LYS A 618 20.51 37.47 1.16
N TYR A 619 20.91 36.47 0.38
CA TYR A 619 21.96 36.60 -0.63
C TYR A 619 21.37 36.27 -2.01
N ASN A 620 21.96 35.32 -2.74
CA ASN A 620 21.53 34.98 -4.08
C ASN A 620 20.48 33.87 -4.03
N GLY A 621 19.70 33.72 -5.11
CA GLY A 621 18.90 32.51 -5.31
C GLY A 621 19.83 31.30 -5.44
N VAL A 622 20.69 31.32 -6.45
CA VAL A 622 21.77 30.33 -6.64
C VAL A 622 23.12 31.03 -6.67
N TYR A 623 24.08 30.56 -5.86
CA TYR A 623 25.45 31.07 -5.81
C TYR A 623 26.46 29.97 -6.16
N VAL A 624 27.24 30.13 -7.23
CA VAL A 624 28.24 29.16 -7.66
C VAL A 624 29.63 29.81 -7.67
N HIS A 625 30.57 29.29 -6.87
CA HIS A 625 31.92 29.85 -6.77
C HIS A 625 32.99 28.79 -6.46
N LYS A 626 34.29 29.13 -6.53
CA LYS A 626 35.40 28.21 -6.18
C LYS A 626 35.33 26.86 -6.90
N ASN A 627 35.27 26.89 -8.23
CA ASN A 627 35.14 25.71 -9.09
C ASN A 627 33.83 24.93 -8.89
N GLY A 628 32.75 25.59 -8.43
CA GLY A 628 31.43 25.00 -8.41
C GLY A 628 30.88 24.78 -9.81
N ALA A 629 30.02 23.78 -9.97
CA ALA A 629 29.38 23.47 -11.23
C ALA A 629 27.90 23.12 -11.07
N GLY A 630 27.14 23.09 -12.16
CA GLY A 630 25.79 22.54 -12.11
C GLY A 630 24.87 22.93 -13.24
N THR A 631 23.59 22.64 -13.04
CA THR A 631 22.50 22.92 -13.96
C THR A 631 21.33 23.49 -13.17
N VAL A 632 20.75 24.60 -13.62
CA VAL A 632 19.57 25.23 -13.03
C VAL A 632 18.52 25.42 -14.12
N GLU A 633 17.40 24.73 -14.00
CA GLU A 633 16.38 24.65 -15.04
C GLU A 633 14.96 24.89 -14.53
N ASP A 634 14.19 25.69 -15.27
CA ASP A 634 12.77 25.94 -14.98
C ASP A 634 12.49 26.42 -13.54
N CYS A 635 13.43 27.16 -12.95
CA CYS A 635 13.32 27.67 -11.58
C CYS A 635 12.76 29.10 -11.52
N ASP A 636 12.01 29.41 -10.46
CA ASP A 636 11.65 30.78 -10.07
C ASP A 636 12.65 31.29 -9.02
N LEU A 637 13.49 32.25 -9.40
CA LEU A 637 14.61 32.76 -8.61
C LEU A 637 14.39 34.21 -8.16
N THR A 638 13.15 34.67 -8.24
CA THR A 638 12.81 36.08 -8.02
C THR A 638 12.84 36.49 -6.54
N GLY A 639 13.04 37.78 -6.29
CA GLY A 639 12.87 38.35 -4.94
C GLY A 639 13.94 37.95 -3.92
N ASN A 640 15.08 37.41 -4.33
CA ASN A 640 16.27 37.28 -3.49
C ASN A 640 16.94 38.65 -3.31
N LEU A 641 17.63 38.88 -2.19
CA LEU A 641 18.13 40.22 -1.83
C LEU A 641 19.29 40.69 -2.72
N GLN A 642 20.13 39.78 -3.20
CA GLN A 642 21.24 40.11 -4.11
C GLN A 642 20.86 39.79 -5.56
N ASN A 643 21.28 38.65 -6.10
CA ASN A 643 21.02 38.24 -7.48
C ASN A 643 20.14 36.99 -7.52
N ALA A 644 19.40 36.78 -8.61
CA ALA A 644 18.76 35.50 -8.89
C ALA A 644 19.81 34.38 -8.97
N ILE A 645 20.86 34.60 -9.78
CA ILE A 645 22.01 33.70 -9.89
C ILE A 645 23.31 34.51 -9.94
N PHE A 646 24.30 34.10 -9.15
CA PHE A 646 25.69 34.58 -9.27
C PHE A 646 26.64 33.41 -9.53
N VAL A 647 27.55 33.55 -10.50
CA VAL A 647 28.58 32.56 -10.84
C VAL A 647 29.93 33.27 -10.95
N ASP A 648 30.94 32.81 -10.21
CA ASP A 648 32.30 33.37 -10.27
C ASP A 648 33.07 32.94 -11.53
N SER A 649 34.24 33.54 -11.76
CA SER A 649 35.07 33.28 -12.95
C SER A 649 35.69 31.87 -13.01
N THR A 650 35.64 31.11 -11.92
CA THR A 650 36.21 29.75 -11.84
C THR A 650 35.16 28.66 -12.01
N SER A 651 33.89 29.05 -12.05
CA SER A 651 32.74 28.14 -11.94
C SER A 651 31.95 28.05 -13.24
N GLN A 652 31.13 27.00 -13.38
CA GLN A 652 30.39 26.71 -14.61
C GLN A 652 28.94 26.32 -14.32
N LEU A 653 27.98 27.06 -14.86
CA LEU A 653 26.57 26.77 -14.61
C LEU A 653 25.77 26.79 -15.93
N GLN A 654 25.11 25.68 -16.23
CA GLN A 654 24.11 25.64 -17.29
C GLN A 654 22.78 26.16 -16.77
N ARG A 655 22.11 27.01 -17.54
CA ARG A 655 20.87 27.70 -17.14
C ARG A 655 19.87 27.67 -18.28
N SER A 656 18.63 27.26 -18.04
CA SER A 656 17.55 27.34 -19.04
C SER A 656 16.17 27.45 -18.39
N GLY A 657 15.25 28.19 -19.00
CA GLY A 657 13.85 28.24 -18.53
C GLY A 657 13.62 28.94 -17.18
N ASN A 658 14.65 29.55 -16.58
CA ASN A 658 14.53 30.20 -15.28
C ASN A 658 13.86 31.58 -15.37
N ILE A 659 13.14 31.95 -14.31
CA ILE A 659 12.62 33.30 -14.06
C ILE A 659 13.57 33.95 -13.05
N GLU A 660 14.27 35.01 -13.45
CA GLU A 660 15.32 35.68 -12.66
C GLU A 660 14.89 37.08 -12.19
#